data_AF-A0A374VAW2-F1
#
_entry.id   AF-A0A374VAW2-F1
#
_cell.length_a   1.000
_cell.length_b   1.000
_cell.length_c   1.000
_cell.angle_alpha   90.00
_cell.angle_beta   90.00
_cell.angle_gamma   90.00
#
_symmetry.space_group_name_H-M   'P 1'
#
loop_
_entity.id
_entity.type
_entity.pdbx_description
1 polymer ?
#
loop_
_entity_poly.entity_id
_entity_poly.type
_entity_poly.pdbx_seq_one_letter_code
_entity_poly.pdbx_strand_id
1 'polypeptide(L)'
;MKTSISKTLCACLLLGVTNINGRAEEIYPWQLTSDSLLLFEGTTYRYTVDTPENEGLVSTLPTVMELKKKLVDAGVGTFNLLAVDGKEKTLGMPENGDCLLSYSGKRLPIGVRKGALPSVLKIDRDEFTIKTAGKLTLDFYAGQRSPMTTVIISVPEGIDVTLDNTKVNVIGRGEVLLRDLSKQSIGRTGTNYSYNRVGEVELQKIDKKGTLLIFKELDFRPSNGPDIRLCINGVVLPSKGTYTFGAEYKTSKPEILRSPVTTVTLKGVTTVTDFTRNTLRAFTYKKNWDLSFTSFHWTAPKDAKSVRLLQSEDMGKTWVPVKTEILPDDDFGAAYRLKPNQLYAFKLSVEGGDNQGDSNIAWYYSGLWDVKTLGVKGDAIADDTDALNKAIEKLNGIGGGILYFPAGTYNVRTVHLQSNVWLSLSTDAVIQALPGADAPEVTWFSDRAYRSGLSPTDPRPYADPENYLTKQDVGHTFFRNAMFSGERIDNVKIVGTGRITGNGNLVTTDKVMNNSPEKRADKMFSLKLCTNIEIGGWNINKDMWYDPQRDEPCYIEKDGQKNFDVSNMLHIDQAGHFVLLATGTDGIHVHDTYFAKHSSKNARDIYDFMACNDVTAINIYSRVSSDDIIKPGSDCSLGFTRPAHDYKVRNIVGDTNCNLFQIGSETADDIQDLYIDNIYVLGANKAGFSISTNDGGHIKNVYLNSGKTGPIHSRSVMRRTRAPFFISISNRGRVLGANVAPFVFKENGTIRKELLVTNSNIGEVENIIVKGVDIEEVYGGSSFRGDRWKAYNGSQNKATPIIAGFKLPDSENIEGGLTFRLPNGLHTGYIENVQFHDVNLLVKGGHPSEDAEACPPEIGVGRYNVGDLKIQPAFGFWARHVKGFVLDNCKINAENKDGRYAIVLDDVIGAEIKNLQVEKNVTDKENVKAIRSHNVVVE
;
A
#
# COMPACT_ATOMS: atom_id res chain seq x y z
N MET A 1 42.72 21.00 29.22
CA MET A 1 41.70 21.35 30.24
C MET A 1 40.63 20.28 30.23
N LYS A 2 40.32 19.74 31.40
CA LYS A 2 39.39 18.62 31.64
C LYS A 2 37.95 19.05 31.32
N THR A 3 37.30 18.40 30.36
CA THR A 3 35.85 18.48 30.16
C THR A 3 35.22 17.24 30.77
N SER A 4 34.33 17.47 31.75
CA SER A 4 33.65 16.42 32.52
C SER A 4 32.60 15.73 31.66
N ILE A 5 32.90 14.51 31.23
CA ILE A 5 31.90 13.56 30.76
C ILE A 5 31.07 13.15 31.98
N SER A 6 29.80 13.58 32.02
CA SER A 6 28.86 13.23 33.08
C SER A 6 28.64 11.71 33.11
N LYS A 7 29.03 11.07 34.22
CA LYS A 7 28.87 9.65 34.53
C LYS A 7 27.41 9.16 34.61
N THR A 8 26.43 9.97 34.22
CA THR A 8 25.00 9.67 34.31
C THR A 8 24.45 8.99 33.05
N LEU A 9 25.18 9.01 31.93
CA LEU A 9 24.74 8.42 30.65
C LEU A 9 25.00 6.90 30.54
N CYS A 10 25.79 6.31 31.45
CA CYS A 10 26.11 4.87 31.45
C CYS A 10 25.20 4.02 32.36
N ALA A 11 24.32 4.63 33.18
CA ALA A 11 23.57 3.90 34.20
C ALA A 11 22.24 3.27 33.71
N CYS A 12 21.76 3.62 32.51
CA CYS A 12 20.54 3.01 31.93
C CYS A 12 20.81 1.77 31.07
N LEU A 13 22.07 1.36 30.91
CA LEU A 13 22.48 0.16 30.14
C LEU A 13 22.81 -1.05 31.04
N LEU A 14 22.59 -0.97 32.36
CA LEU A 14 23.13 -1.92 33.34
C LEU A 14 22.11 -2.57 34.30
N LEU A 15 20.81 -2.49 34.02
CA LEU A 15 19.81 -3.36 34.66
C LEU A 15 19.36 -4.40 33.63
N GLY A 16 19.86 -5.62 33.81
CA GLY A 16 19.83 -6.69 32.83
C GLY A 16 18.43 -7.20 32.49
N VAL A 17 18.10 -7.10 31.21
CA VAL A 17 17.62 -8.20 30.39
C VAL A 17 18.34 -8.03 29.06
N THR A 18 19.25 -8.93 28.70
CA THR A 18 19.74 -9.02 27.32
C THR A 18 18.62 -9.60 26.47
N ASN A 19 17.58 -8.81 26.24
CA ASN A 19 16.77 -8.98 25.04
C ASN A 19 17.51 -8.21 23.97
N ILE A 20 18.10 -8.96 23.04
CA ILE A 20 18.55 -8.44 21.77
C ILE A 20 17.30 -7.88 21.10
N ASN A 21 16.99 -6.60 21.32
CA ASN A 21 16.06 -5.84 20.51
C ASN A 21 16.76 -5.59 19.16
N GLY A 22 16.91 -6.67 18.40
CA GLY A 22 17.18 -6.62 16.98
C GLY A 22 15.95 -6.06 16.27
N ARG A 23 16.18 -5.52 15.07
CA ARG A 23 15.13 -5.00 14.18
C ARG A 23 13.97 -6.00 14.09
N ALA A 24 12.76 -5.47 13.90
CA ALA A 24 11.48 -6.16 14.06
C ALA A 24 11.24 -7.42 13.17
N GLU A 25 12.22 -7.94 12.44
CA GLU A 25 12.06 -9.00 11.42
C GLU A 25 13.22 -9.97 11.30
N GLU A 26 14.26 -9.90 12.14
CA GLU A 26 15.46 -10.72 11.91
C GLU A 26 15.26 -12.19 12.31
N ILE A 27 14.83 -12.98 11.33
CA ILE A 27 14.89 -14.44 11.36
C ILE A 27 16.35 -14.85 11.21
N TYR A 28 16.92 -15.40 12.28
CA TYR A 28 18.27 -15.93 12.24
C TYR A 28 18.28 -17.40 11.82
N PRO A 29 19.29 -17.85 11.04
CA PRO A 29 19.38 -19.24 10.60
C PRO A 29 19.86 -20.20 11.70
N TRP A 30 19.74 -19.83 12.98
CA TRP A 30 20.29 -20.57 14.11
C TRP A 30 19.42 -20.53 15.37
N GLN A 31 19.66 -21.51 16.24
CA GLN A 31 19.33 -21.44 17.66
C GLN A 31 20.62 -21.24 18.45
N LEU A 32 20.71 -20.14 19.18
CA LEU A 32 21.84 -19.82 20.03
C LEU A 32 21.50 -20.15 21.49
N THR A 33 22.38 -20.89 22.16
CA THR A 33 22.31 -21.17 23.59
C THR A 33 23.51 -20.55 24.31
N SER A 34 23.56 -20.63 25.65
CA SER A 34 24.74 -20.24 26.43
C SER A 34 26.01 -20.94 25.96
N ASP A 35 25.88 -22.18 25.50
CA ASP A 35 26.98 -23.12 25.35
C ASP A 35 27.18 -23.64 23.93
N SER A 36 26.28 -23.34 22.98
CA SER A 36 26.39 -23.83 21.59
C SER A 36 25.59 -22.99 20.61
N LEU A 37 25.95 -23.09 19.32
CA LEU A 37 25.21 -22.55 18.18
C LEU A 37 24.70 -23.71 17.31
N LEU A 38 23.39 -23.83 17.13
CA LEU A 38 22.80 -24.84 16.27
C LEU A 38 22.31 -24.20 14.96
N LEU A 39 22.84 -24.66 13.83
CA LEU A 39 22.48 -24.25 12.47
C LEU A 39 21.57 -25.27 11.80
N PHE A 40 20.76 -24.78 10.86
CA PHE A 40 19.77 -25.59 10.14
C PHE A 40 20.07 -25.65 8.63
N GLU A 41 20.29 -26.86 8.15
CA GLU A 41 20.58 -27.18 6.74
C GLU A 41 19.32 -27.65 6.01
N GLY A 42 19.08 -27.06 4.85
CA GLY A 42 17.95 -27.31 3.97
C GLY A 42 18.07 -26.46 2.71
N THR A 43 17.02 -26.41 1.90
CA THR A 43 16.96 -25.55 0.71
C THR A 43 15.71 -24.69 0.70
N THR A 44 15.81 -23.52 0.06
CA THR A 44 14.69 -22.58 -0.15
C THR A 44 14.83 -21.87 -1.49
N TYR A 45 13.72 -21.38 -2.04
CA TYR A 45 13.80 -20.38 -3.10
C TYR A 45 14.04 -19.00 -2.49
N ARG A 46 15.02 -18.28 -3.04
CA ARG A 46 15.47 -16.96 -2.59
C ARG A 46 15.92 -16.14 -3.79
N TYR A 47 15.06 -15.25 -4.26
CA TYR A 47 15.37 -14.33 -5.34
C TYR A 47 15.63 -12.93 -4.78
N THR A 48 16.72 -12.33 -5.23
CA THR A 48 16.93 -10.89 -5.22
C THR A 48 16.72 -10.38 -6.65
N VAL A 49 16.63 -9.07 -6.83
CA VAL A 49 16.58 -8.48 -8.18
C VAL A 49 17.80 -8.86 -9.06
N ASP A 50 18.93 -9.21 -8.44
CA ASP A 50 20.15 -9.62 -9.14
C ASP A 50 20.23 -11.12 -9.42
N THR A 51 19.41 -11.93 -8.76
CA THR A 51 19.40 -13.39 -8.93
C THR A 51 18.90 -13.77 -10.33
N PRO A 52 19.62 -14.59 -11.10
CA PRO A 52 19.12 -15.17 -12.35
C PRO A 52 17.86 -16.01 -12.13
N GLU A 53 16.97 -16.06 -13.12
CA GLU A 53 15.63 -16.66 -12.98
C GLU A 53 15.65 -18.14 -12.56
N ASN A 54 16.67 -18.89 -12.99
CA ASN A 54 16.86 -20.31 -12.72
C ASN A 54 17.79 -20.59 -11.50
N GLU A 55 18.28 -19.57 -10.82
CA GLU A 55 19.27 -19.70 -9.74
C GLU A 55 18.73 -19.33 -8.35
N GLY A 56 17.41 -19.29 -8.18
CA GLY A 56 16.81 -18.97 -6.88
C GLY A 56 16.85 -20.09 -5.85
N LEU A 57 17.07 -21.35 -6.26
CA LEU A 57 17.18 -22.47 -5.31
C LEU A 57 18.53 -22.43 -4.60
N VAL A 58 18.53 -22.13 -3.31
CA VAL A 58 19.75 -21.95 -2.50
C VAL A 58 19.70 -22.77 -1.21
N SER A 59 20.87 -23.02 -0.62
CA SER A 59 20.97 -23.59 0.73
C SER A 59 20.51 -22.58 1.80
N THR A 60 19.87 -23.07 2.85
CA THR A 60 19.55 -22.27 4.05
C THR A 60 20.73 -22.15 5.02
N LEU A 61 21.73 -23.03 4.88
CA LEU A 61 22.95 -23.00 5.70
C LEU A 61 23.83 -21.81 5.25
N PRO A 62 24.11 -20.82 6.11
CA PRO A 62 24.96 -19.70 5.72
C PRO A 62 26.40 -20.14 5.53
N THR A 63 27.10 -19.53 4.58
CA THR A 63 28.57 -19.64 4.50
C THR A 63 29.23 -19.11 5.77
N VAL A 64 30.47 -19.50 6.03
CA VAL A 64 31.24 -19.00 7.19
C VAL A 64 31.28 -17.47 7.23
N MET A 65 31.43 -16.83 6.06
CA MET A 65 31.42 -15.37 5.94
C MET A 65 30.05 -14.77 6.27
N GLU A 66 28.98 -15.33 5.71
CA GLU A 66 27.60 -14.88 6.00
C GLU A 66 27.24 -15.09 7.47
N LEU A 67 27.65 -16.21 8.07
CA LEU A 67 27.40 -16.49 9.48
C LEU A 67 28.09 -15.46 10.38
N LYS A 68 29.39 -15.20 10.16
CA LYS A 68 30.14 -14.17 10.91
C LYS A 68 29.46 -12.81 10.79
N LYS A 69 29.07 -12.41 9.58
CA LYS A 69 28.35 -11.15 9.35
C LYS A 69 27.03 -11.11 10.11
N LYS A 70 26.17 -12.13 9.95
CA LYS A 70 24.87 -12.19 10.61
C LYS A 70 24.98 -12.17 12.14
N LEU A 71 26.00 -12.80 12.74
CA LEU A 71 26.21 -12.77 14.20
C LEU A 71 26.58 -11.37 14.71
N VAL A 72 27.34 -10.60 13.92
CA VAL A 72 27.65 -9.20 14.22
C VAL A 72 26.41 -8.34 14.08
N ASP A 73 25.68 -8.49 12.96
CA ASP A 73 24.45 -7.74 12.68
C ASP A 73 23.39 -8.00 13.78
N ALA A 74 23.31 -9.24 14.26
CA ALA A 74 22.45 -9.67 15.38
C ALA A 74 22.89 -9.17 16.76
N GLY A 75 24.03 -8.47 16.86
CA GLY A 75 24.60 -8.02 18.13
C GLY A 75 25.13 -9.16 19.03
N VAL A 76 25.23 -10.40 18.52
CA VAL A 76 25.79 -11.54 19.25
C VAL A 76 27.30 -11.35 19.47
N GLY A 77 27.96 -10.71 18.50
CA GLY A 77 29.36 -10.29 18.59
C GLY A 77 30.21 -10.82 17.44
N THR A 78 31.50 -10.48 17.48
CA THR A 78 32.48 -10.92 16.49
C THR A 78 33.19 -12.20 16.97
N PHE A 79 33.24 -13.20 16.08
CA PHE A 79 33.82 -14.51 16.36
C PHE A 79 34.74 -14.95 15.23
N ASN A 80 35.81 -15.67 15.59
CA ASN A 80 36.55 -16.52 14.66
C ASN A 80 35.92 -17.91 14.64
N LEU A 81 35.88 -18.55 13.47
CA LEU A 81 35.37 -19.92 13.35
C LEU A 81 36.56 -20.85 13.21
N LEU A 82 36.65 -21.83 14.11
CA LEU A 82 37.67 -22.85 14.14
C LEU A 82 37.07 -24.16 13.62
N ALA A 83 37.79 -24.83 12.72
CA ALA A 83 37.46 -26.19 12.31
C ALA A 83 37.68 -27.18 13.47
N VAL A 84 37.18 -28.40 13.32
CA VAL A 84 37.39 -29.51 14.29
C VAL A 84 38.87 -29.74 14.62
N ASP A 85 39.77 -29.53 13.64
CA ASP A 85 41.22 -29.66 13.82
C ASP A 85 41.88 -28.45 14.53
N GLY A 86 41.09 -27.46 14.91
CA GLY A 86 41.50 -26.25 15.61
C GLY A 86 42.05 -25.12 14.72
N LYS A 87 42.13 -25.32 13.40
CA LYS A 87 42.57 -24.27 12.47
C LYS A 87 41.43 -23.30 12.17
N GLU A 88 41.79 -22.05 11.89
CA GLU A 88 40.79 -21.07 11.47
C GLU A 88 40.19 -21.42 10.11
N LYS A 89 38.85 -21.41 10.06
CA LYS A 89 38.05 -21.61 8.86
C LYS A 89 37.45 -20.27 8.47
N THR A 90 37.76 -19.80 7.26
CA THR A 90 37.36 -18.48 6.75
C THR A 90 36.41 -18.57 5.56
N LEU A 91 36.37 -19.71 4.86
CA LEU A 91 35.59 -19.97 3.66
C LEU A 91 34.79 -21.27 3.80
N GLY A 92 33.86 -21.50 2.86
CA GLY A 92 33.00 -22.69 2.84
C GLY A 92 31.81 -22.59 3.79
N MET A 93 31.28 -23.76 4.18
CA MET A 93 30.14 -23.90 5.09
C MET A 93 30.60 -24.33 6.48
N PRO A 94 29.94 -23.90 7.57
CA PRO A 94 30.14 -24.48 8.89
C PRO A 94 29.79 -25.97 8.91
N GLU A 95 30.53 -26.76 9.68
CA GLU A 95 30.33 -28.20 9.84
C GLU A 95 30.07 -28.58 11.30
N ASN A 96 29.52 -29.79 11.50
CA ASN A 96 29.35 -30.35 12.85
C ASN A 96 30.70 -30.47 13.57
N GLY A 97 30.81 -29.84 14.74
CA GLY A 97 32.03 -29.85 15.55
C GLY A 97 32.96 -28.65 15.33
N ASP A 98 32.69 -27.79 14.33
CA ASP A 98 33.33 -26.47 14.23
C ASP A 98 33.01 -25.65 15.50
N CYS A 99 33.77 -24.60 15.78
CA CYS A 99 33.61 -23.82 17.01
C CYS A 99 33.80 -22.33 16.77
N LEU A 100 32.88 -21.50 17.26
CA LEU A 100 33.07 -20.06 17.33
C LEU A 100 33.90 -19.69 18.56
N LEU A 101 35.00 -18.97 18.34
CA LEU A 101 35.86 -18.41 19.36
C LEU A 101 35.69 -16.88 19.39
N SER A 102 35.19 -16.35 20.50
CA SER A 102 35.12 -14.91 20.74
C SER A 102 36.49 -14.34 21.15
N TYR A 103 36.65 -13.01 21.03
CA TYR A 103 37.84 -12.32 21.57
C TYR A 103 38.03 -12.47 23.08
N SER A 104 36.95 -12.76 23.83
CA SER A 104 37.00 -13.03 25.27
C SER A 104 37.48 -14.44 25.62
N GLY A 105 37.74 -15.28 24.61
CA GLY A 105 38.12 -16.69 24.79
C GLY A 105 36.95 -17.66 24.93
N LYS A 106 35.69 -17.16 24.96
CA LYS A 106 34.50 -18.02 24.95
C LYS A 106 34.44 -18.87 23.68
N ARG A 107 34.29 -20.18 23.86
CA ARG A 107 34.09 -21.18 22.80
C ARG A 107 32.62 -21.60 22.73
N LEU A 108 32.07 -21.59 21.53
CA LEU A 108 30.70 -22.03 21.22
C LEU A 108 30.77 -23.09 20.11
N PRO A 109 30.69 -24.39 20.44
CA PRO A 109 30.58 -25.45 19.46
C PRO A 109 29.38 -25.24 18.52
N ILE A 110 29.59 -25.55 17.25
CA ILE A 110 28.60 -25.50 16.18
C ILE A 110 28.05 -26.90 15.94
N GLY A 111 26.72 -27.00 16.00
CA GLY A 111 25.97 -28.13 15.46
C GLY A 111 25.29 -27.73 14.16
N VAL A 112 25.20 -28.65 13.20
CA VAL A 112 24.44 -28.52 11.96
C VAL A 112 23.43 -29.66 11.89
N ARG A 113 22.15 -29.34 11.70
CA ARG A 113 21.06 -30.32 11.59
C ARG A 113 20.21 -30.05 10.36
N LYS A 114 19.71 -31.12 9.73
CA LYS A 114 18.72 -30.99 8.67
C LYS A 114 17.39 -30.48 9.25
N GLY A 115 16.85 -29.40 8.71
CA GLY A 115 15.60 -28.81 9.20
C GLY A 115 15.29 -27.44 8.57
N ALA A 116 14.06 -26.98 8.74
CA ALA A 116 13.66 -25.64 8.30
C ALA A 116 14.26 -24.60 9.25
N LEU A 117 14.43 -23.37 8.78
CA LEU A 117 14.94 -22.28 9.62
C LEU A 117 14.03 -22.04 10.84
N PRO A 118 14.59 -21.66 12.01
CA PRO A 118 13.80 -21.36 13.20
C PRO A 118 12.72 -20.31 12.93
N SER A 119 11.52 -20.53 13.49
CA SER A 119 10.46 -19.52 13.50
C SER A 119 10.70 -18.46 14.57
N VAL A 120 10.01 -17.33 14.47
CA VAL A 120 9.93 -16.32 15.53
C VAL A 120 8.50 -16.25 16.02
N LEU A 121 8.31 -16.31 17.33
CA LEU A 121 7.02 -16.11 17.99
C LEU A 121 7.14 -14.92 18.95
N LYS A 122 6.29 -13.92 18.78
CA LYS A 122 6.23 -12.72 19.62
C LYS A 122 4.90 -12.66 20.34
N ILE A 123 4.92 -12.08 21.53
CA ILE A 123 3.74 -11.78 22.34
C ILE A 123 3.67 -10.25 22.52
N ASP A 124 2.47 -9.69 22.56
CA ASP A 124 2.28 -8.24 22.67
C ASP A 124 2.69 -7.64 24.03
N ARG A 125 2.86 -8.48 25.05
CA ARG A 125 3.28 -8.10 26.40
C ARG A 125 3.97 -9.25 27.13
N ASP A 126 4.86 -8.92 28.06
CA ASP A 126 5.62 -9.91 28.85
C ASP A 126 4.92 -10.30 30.16
N GLU A 127 3.98 -9.48 30.65
CA GLU A 127 3.24 -9.69 31.90
C GLU A 127 1.73 -9.58 31.68
N PHE A 128 0.96 -10.33 32.46
CA PHE A 128 -0.50 -10.38 32.39
C PHE A 128 -1.12 -10.56 33.78
N THR A 129 -2.11 -9.73 34.13
CA THR A 129 -2.81 -9.80 35.41
C THR A 129 -3.63 -11.09 35.56
N ILE A 130 -3.39 -11.83 36.63
CA ILE A 130 -4.12 -13.08 36.91
C ILE A 130 -5.58 -12.81 37.30
N LYS A 131 -6.45 -13.80 37.08
CA LYS A 131 -7.88 -13.79 37.43
C LYS A 131 -8.68 -12.60 36.84
N THR A 132 -8.11 -11.95 35.83
CA THR A 132 -8.64 -10.78 35.17
C THR A 132 -8.73 -11.08 33.68
N ALA A 133 -9.87 -10.80 33.07
CA ALA A 133 -10.07 -11.07 31.64
C ALA A 133 -9.36 -10.01 30.80
N GLY A 134 -8.65 -10.45 29.76
CA GLY A 134 -7.99 -9.53 28.83
C GLY A 134 -7.84 -10.10 27.43
N LYS A 135 -7.18 -9.32 26.57
CA LYS A 135 -6.81 -9.70 25.21
C LYS A 135 -5.32 -10.01 25.15
N LEU A 136 -4.97 -11.09 24.44
CA LEU A 136 -3.58 -11.48 24.18
C LEU A 136 -3.35 -11.59 22.68
N THR A 137 -2.24 -11.03 22.20
CA THR A 137 -1.87 -11.12 20.77
C THR A 137 -0.55 -11.85 20.60
N LEU A 138 -0.51 -12.79 19.65
CA LEU A 138 0.67 -13.55 19.26
C LEU A 138 0.96 -13.33 17.78
N ASP A 139 2.19 -12.97 17.46
CA ASP A 139 2.66 -12.84 16.09
C ASP A 139 3.67 -13.95 15.78
N PHE A 140 3.36 -14.77 14.79
CA PHE A 140 4.20 -15.85 14.30
C PHE A 140 4.80 -15.47 12.95
N TYR A 141 6.10 -15.73 12.81
CA TYR A 141 6.87 -15.57 11.58
C TYR A 141 7.56 -16.88 11.26
N ALA A 142 7.27 -17.45 10.09
CA ALA A 142 7.96 -18.62 9.58
C ALA A 142 9.41 -18.26 9.24
N GLY A 143 10.35 -19.11 9.64
CA GLY A 143 11.76 -18.89 9.36
C GLY A 143 12.12 -18.99 7.88
N GLN A 144 11.26 -19.65 7.10
CA GLN A 144 11.45 -19.93 5.68
C GLN A 144 10.09 -19.84 4.99
N ARG A 145 10.07 -19.14 3.85
CA ARG A 145 8.90 -19.02 2.97
C ARG A 145 8.61 -20.38 2.34
N SER A 146 7.34 -20.77 2.23
CA SER A 146 6.94 -22.05 1.60
C SER A 146 5.44 -22.04 1.30
N PRO A 147 4.98 -22.67 0.20
CA PRO A 147 3.56 -22.95 -0.02
C PRO A 147 3.08 -24.07 0.91
N MET A 148 1.76 -24.27 1.02
CA MET A 148 1.12 -25.38 1.74
C MET A 148 1.72 -25.65 3.14
N THR A 149 2.07 -24.58 3.85
CA THR A 149 2.75 -24.63 5.13
C THR A 149 1.79 -25.11 6.21
N THR A 150 2.28 -25.97 7.11
CA THR A 150 1.58 -26.32 8.35
C THR A 150 2.25 -25.62 9.52
N VAL A 151 1.48 -24.98 10.40
CA VAL A 151 1.99 -24.33 11.61
C VAL A 151 1.31 -24.93 12.84
N ILE A 152 2.08 -25.21 13.88
CA ILE A 152 1.58 -25.67 15.17
C ILE A 152 1.94 -24.62 16.20
N ILE A 153 0.95 -24.03 16.85
CA ILE A 153 1.13 -23.11 17.98
C ILE A 153 0.59 -23.80 19.23
N SER A 154 1.44 -24.02 20.23
CA SER A 154 1.04 -24.53 21.54
C SER A 154 0.72 -23.37 22.49
N VAL A 155 -0.51 -23.39 22.99
CA VAL A 155 -1.00 -22.49 24.04
C VAL A 155 -1.01 -23.27 25.35
N PRO A 156 -0.37 -22.77 26.43
CA PRO A 156 -0.22 -23.51 27.68
C PRO A 156 -1.57 -23.71 28.41
N GLU A 157 -1.59 -24.66 29.35
CA GLU A 157 -2.73 -24.87 30.25
C GLU A 157 -3.10 -23.57 31.00
N GLY A 158 -4.39 -23.36 31.24
CA GLY A 158 -4.92 -22.17 31.90
C GLY A 158 -5.32 -21.04 30.96
N ILE A 159 -5.06 -21.17 29.66
CA ILE A 159 -5.55 -20.24 28.63
C ILE A 159 -6.51 -20.99 27.71
N ASP A 160 -7.79 -20.61 27.74
CA ASP A 160 -8.80 -21.24 26.89
C ASP A 160 -8.80 -20.62 25.49
N VAL A 161 -8.72 -21.49 24.49
CA VAL A 161 -8.74 -21.13 23.08
C VAL A 161 -9.84 -21.92 22.41
N THR A 162 -10.74 -21.19 21.76
CA THR A 162 -11.90 -21.72 21.05
C THR A 162 -11.94 -21.12 19.65
N LEU A 163 -12.78 -21.68 18.79
CA LEU A 163 -12.98 -21.15 17.44
C LEU A 163 -13.68 -19.78 17.42
N ASP A 164 -14.32 -19.39 18.53
CA ASP A 164 -15.19 -18.21 18.64
C ASP A 164 -14.59 -17.07 19.49
N ASN A 165 -13.66 -17.36 20.40
CA ASN A 165 -12.94 -16.33 21.17
C ASN A 165 -11.63 -15.86 20.52
N THR A 166 -11.17 -16.57 19.48
CA THR A 166 -9.87 -16.33 18.86
C THR A 166 -10.02 -15.89 17.41
N LYS A 167 -9.34 -14.80 17.06
CA LYS A 167 -9.21 -14.27 15.70
C LYS A 167 -7.84 -14.58 15.13
N VAL A 168 -7.76 -14.70 13.81
CA VAL A 168 -6.54 -14.90 13.04
C VAL A 168 -6.48 -13.94 11.86
N ASN A 169 -5.28 -13.44 11.56
CA ASN A 169 -4.97 -12.74 10.32
C ASN A 169 -3.75 -13.41 9.69
N VAL A 170 -3.95 -14.07 8.56
CA VAL A 170 -2.91 -14.77 7.80
C VAL A 170 -2.37 -13.85 6.72
N ILE A 171 -1.06 -13.61 6.73
CA ILE A 171 -0.32 -12.78 5.75
C ILE A 171 -0.95 -11.41 5.44
N GLY A 172 -1.72 -10.84 6.37
CA GLY A 172 -2.35 -9.53 6.20
C GLY A 172 -3.68 -9.52 5.44
N ARG A 173 -4.35 -10.65 5.24
CA ARG A 173 -5.67 -10.73 4.57
C ARG A 173 -6.84 -10.10 5.35
N GLY A 174 -6.59 -9.66 6.58
CA GLY A 174 -7.60 -9.16 7.50
C GLY A 174 -7.94 -10.18 8.59
N GLU A 175 -8.47 -9.70 9.71
CA GLU A 175 -8.82 -10.54 10.86
C GLU A 175 -10.16 -11.25 10.64
N VAL A 176 -10.18 -12.57 10.83
CA VAL A 176 -11.39 -13.41 10.88
C VAL A 176 -11.40 -14.26 12.15
N LEU A 177 -12.56 -14.74 12.59
CA LEU A 177 -12.62 -15.77 13.63
C LEU A 177 -11.96 -17.06 13.12
N LEU A 178 -11.36 -17.84 14.02
CA LEU A 178 -10.78 -19.15 13.64
C LEU A 178 -11.78 -20.04 12.91
N ARG A 179 -13.06 -20.03 13.33
CA ARG A 179 -14.14 -20.79 12.69
C ARG A 179 -14.38 -20.44 11.21
N ASP A 180 -13.96 -19.25 10.78
CA ASP A 180 -14.24 -18.68 9.47
C ASP A 180 -12.98 -18.60 8.59
N LEU A 181 -11.82 -19.06 9.07
CA LEU A 181 -10.57 -19.05 8.31
C LEU A 181 -10.70 -19.73 6.93
N SER A 182 -11.36 -20.89 6.88
CA SER A 182 -11.56 -21.63 5.62
C SER A 182 -12.58 -20.98 4.67
N LYS A 183 -13.36 -20.01 5.15
CA LYS A 183 -14.35 -19.25 4.38
C LYS A 183 -13.83 -17.88 3.93
N GLN A 184 -12.68 -17.44 4.48
CA GLN A 184 -12.08 -16.17 4.09
C GLN A 184 -11.74 -16.21 2.60
N SER A 185 -12.03 -15.11 1.89
CA SER A 185 -11.74 -15.01 0.46
C SER A 185 -10.25 -15.15 0.19
N ILE A 186 -9.91 -15.93 -0.84
CA ILE A 186 -8.55 -16.02 -1.37
C ILE A 186 -8.22 -14.86 -2.33
N GLY A 187 -9.23 -14.06 -2.69
CA GLY A 187 -9.18 -13.05 -3.76
C GLY A 187 -9.69 -13.60 -5.10
N ARG A 188 -9.84 -12.74 -6.10
CA ARG A 188 -10.15 -13.15 -7.47
C ARG A 188 -8.95 -13.84 -8.13
N THR A 189 -9.18 -15.01 -8.75
CA THR A 189 -8.15 -15.81 -9.42
C THR A 189 -8.69 -16.45 -10.71
N GLY A 190 -7.79 -16.82 -11.62
CA GLY A 190 -8.08 -17.79 -12.68
C GLY A 190 -8.14 -19.21 -12.13
N THR A 191 -8.65 -20.15 -12.93
CA THR A 191 -8.93 -21.52 -12.48
C THR A 191 -7.70 -22.39 -12.16
N ASN A 192 -6.48 -21.93 -12.48
CA ASN A 192 -5.25 -22.71 -12.24
C ASN A 192 -4.52 -22.29 -10.95
N TYR A 193 -5.13 -21.46 -10.10
CA TYR A 193 -4.57 -21.17 -8.78
C TYR A 193 -4.79 -22.36 -7.84
N SER A 194 -3.74 -22.78 -7.11
CA SER A 194 -3.77 -24.05 -6.36
C SER A 194 -4.58 -24.01 -5.07
N TYR A 195 -4.88 -22.81 -4.54
CA TYR A 195 -5.60 -22.64 -3.28
C TYR A 195 -7.06 -22.34 -3.55
N ASN A 196 -7.95 -23.00 -2.80
CA ASN A 196 -9.39 -22.74 -2.81
C ASN A 196 -9.91 -22.16 -1.48
N ARG A 197 -9.01 -21.99 -0.49
CA ARG A 197 -9.23 -21.40 0.83
C ARG A 197 -7.91 -20.83 1.36
N VAL A 198 -7.97 -19.94 2.34
CA VAL A 198 -6.77 -19.36 2.97
C VAL A 198 -6.00 -20.39 3.79
N GLY A 199 -6.74 -21.30 4.44
CA GLY A 199 -6.21 -22.41 5.21
C GLY A 199 -7.28 -23.01 6.11
N GLU A 200 -6.86 -23.96 6.95
CA GLU A 200 -7.71 -24.57 7.97
C GLU A 200 -7.03 -24.56 9.33
N VAL A 201 -7.82 -24.62 10.39
CA VAL A 201 -7.31 -24.71 11.76
C VAL A 201 -8.02 -25.83 12.52
N GLU A 202 -7.24 -26.64 13.21
CA GLU A 202 -7.69 -27.69 14.12
C GLU A 202 -7.23 -27.36 15.54
N LEU A 203 -8.15 -27.47 16.51
CA LEU A 203 -7.82 -27.32 17.93
C LEU A 203 -7.69 -28.69 18.57
N GLN A 204 -6.52 -29.03 19.09
CA GLN A 204 -6.25 -30.28 19.78
C GLN A 204 -5.91 -30.00 21.24
N LYS A 205 -6.78 -30.39 22.17
CA LYS A 205 -6.46 -30.37 23.61
C LYS A 205 -5.45 -31.48 23.93
N ILE A 206 -4.38 -31.13 24.63
CA ILE A 206 -3.37 -32.08 25.12
C ILE A 206 -3.40 -32.05 26.64
N ASP A 207 -4.25 -32.88 27.26
CA ASP A 207 -4.39 -33.06 28.72
C ASP A 207 -3.93 -31.83 29.55
N LYS A 208 -3.06 -32.03 30.55
CA LYS A 208 -2.48 -30.96 31.39
C LYS A 208 -1.33 -30.20 30.71
N LYS A 209 -1.34 -30.09 29.38
CA LYS A 209 -0.32 -29.39 28.57
C LYS A 209 -0.90 -28.23 27.75
N GLY A 210 -2.22 -28.05 27.75
CA GLY A 210 -2.90 -26.94 27.06
C GLY A 210 -3.52 -27.34 25.73
N THR A 211 -3.49 -26.42 24.74
CA THR A 211 -4.16 -26.57 23.44
C THR A 211 -3.15 -26.35 22.31
N LEU A 212 -3.14 -27.24 21.31
CA LEU A 212 -2.48 -26.98 20.03
C LEU A 212 -3.45 -26.37 19.04
N LEU A 213 -3.03 -25.30 18.39
CA LEU A 213 -3.65 -24.78 17.18
C LEU A 213 -2.82 -25.27 16.00
N ILE A 214 -3.41 -26.12 15.17
CA ILE A 214 -2.75 -26.73 14.01
C ILE A 214 -3.33 -26.09 12.76
N PHE A 215 -2.61 -25.14 12.18
CA PHE A 215 -2.96 -24.52 10.90
C PHE A 215 -2.39 -25.33 9.74
N LYS A 216 -3.18 -25.55 8.69
CA LYS A 216 -2.80 -26.33 7.51
C LYS A 216 -3.07 -25.53 6.23
N GLU A 217 -2.36 -25.90 5.16
CA GLU A 217 -2.56 -25.39 3.79
C GLU A 217 -2.35 -23.87 3.64
N LEU A 218 -1.45 -23.27 4.42
CA LEU A 218 -1.17 -21.84 4.36
C LEU A 218 -0.15 -21.50 3.25
N ASP A 219 -0.37 -20.41 2.51
CA ASP A 219 0.62 -19.87 1.58
C ASP A 219 1.47 -18.77 2.24
N PHE A 220 2.72 -19.08 2.56
CA PHE A 220 3.68 -18.12 3.14
C PHE A 220 4.74 -17.66 2.13
N ARG A 221 4.52 -17.85 0.82
CA ARG A 221 5.43 -17.30 -0.20
C ARG A 221 5.43 -15.76 -0.24
N PRO A 222 4.30 -15.07 -0.01
CA PRO A 222 4.30 -13.62 0.19
C PRO A 222 4.92 -13.23 1.54
N SER A 223 5.46 -12.02 1.62
CA SER A 223 6.02 -11.46 2.87
C SER A 223 5.30 -10.17 3.20
N ASN A 224 4.44 -10.20 4.21
CA ASN A 224 3.51 -9.10 4.55
C ASN A 224 3.48 -8.90 6.10
N GLY A 225 4.64 -8.77 6.73
CA GLY A 225 4.77 -8.78 8.19
C GLY A 225 4.52 -10.17 8.82
N PRO A 226 3.86 -10.25 10.00
CA PRO A 226 3.54 -11.54 10.63
C PRO A 226 2.77 -12.48 9.69
N ASP A 227 3.24 -13.73 9.58
CA ASP A 227 2.60 -14.76 8.76
C ASP A 227 1.25 -15.20 9.36
N ILE A 228 1.20 -15.29 10.68
CA ILE A 228 -0.03 -15.46 11.46
C ILE A 228 -0.02 -14.46 12.61
N ARG A 229 -1.04 -13.61 12.68
CA ARG A 229 -1.38 -12.86 13.90
C ARG A 229 -2.59 -13.48 14.56
N LEU A 230 -2.44 -13.96 15.79
CA LEU A 230 -3.54 -14.49 16.61
C LEU A 230 -3.93 -13.49 17.69
N CYS A 231 -5.23 -13.30 17.86
CA CYS A 231 -5.81 -12.48 18.91
C CYS A 231 -6.78 -13.33 19.73
N ILE A 232 -6.38 -13.69 20.95
CA ILE A 232 -7.21 -14.47 21.89
C ILE A 232 -7.91 -13.48 22.82
N ASN A 233 -9.24 -13.47 22.80
CA ASN A 233 -10.05 -12.61 23.66
C ASN A 233 -10.53 -13.38 24.90
N GLY A 234 -10.68 -12.66 26.02
CA GLY A 234 -11.18 -13.23 27.27
C GLY A 234 -10.17 -14.15 27.96
N VAL A 235 -8.87 -13.93 27.75
CA VAL A 235 -7.81 -14.67 28.44
C VAL A 235 -7.86 -14.35 29.93
N VAL A 236 -7.94 -15.38 30.78
CA VAL A 236 -7.91 -15.27 32.24
C VAL A 236 -6.85 -16.22 32.79
N LEU A 237 -5.71 -15.70 33.23
CA LEU A 237 -4.66 -16.55 33.81
C LEU A 237 -5.07 -17.01 35.22
N PRO A 238 -5.05 -18.31 35.55
CA PRO A 238 -5.58 -18.81 36.82
C PRO A 238 -4.72 -18.45 38.04
N SER A 239 -3.41 -18.39 37.86
CA SER A 239 -2.45 -18.23 38.97
C SER A 239 -1.16 -17.54 38.55
N LYS A 240 -0.38 -17.09 39.53
CA LYS A 240 0.96 -16.54 39.30
C LYS A 240 1.87 -17.64 38.74
N GLY A 241 2.63 -17.33 37.71
CA GLY A 241 3.53 -18.29 37.09
C GLY A 241 4.03 -17.86 35.72
N THR A 242 4.81 -18.73 35.10
CA THR A 242 5.29 -18.55 33.72
C THR A 242 4.48 -19.45 32.80
N TYR A 243 3.87 -18.86 31.79
CA TYR A 243 3.06 -19.52 30.76
C TYR A 243 3.89 -19.52 29.48
N THR A 244 4.33 -20.70 29.05
CA THR A 244 5.21 -20.85 27.88
C THR A 244 4.41 -21.25 26.65
N PHE A 245 4.42 -20.40 25.65
CA PHE A 245 3.91 -20.69 24.31
C PHE A 245 5.01 -21.32 23.48
N GLY A 246 4.64 -22.19 22.54
CA GLY A 246 5.55 -22.78 21.58
C GLY A 246 5.02 -22.62 20.17
N ALA A 247 5.91 -22.56 19.19
CA ALA A 247 5.54 -22.65 17.78
C ALA A 247 6.57 -23.43 16.97
N GLU A 248 6.08 -24.23 16.04
CA GLU A 248 6.87 -24.86 14.97
C GLU A 248 6.09 -24.86 13.67
N TYR A 249 6.78 -25.04 12.55
CA TYR A 249 6.15 -25.16 11.24
C TYR A 249 6.82 -26.21 10.37
N LYS A 250 6.11 -26.61 9.32
CA LYS A 250 6.55 -27.59 8.34
C LYS A 250 6.41 -27.00 6.93
N THR A 251 7.52 -26.95 6.19
CA THR A 251 7.56 -26.55 4.78
C THR A 251 7.05 -27.68 3.87
N SER A 252 6.59 -27.34 2.67
CA SER A 252 6.21 -28.32 1.64
C SER A 252 7.16 -28.35 0.45
N LYS A 253 7.73 -27.20 0.10
CA LYS A 253 8.70 -27.00 -0.98
C LYS A 253 9.82 -26.07 -0.52
N PRO A 254 11.00 -26.12 -1.17
CA PRO A 254 11.45 -27.17 -2.09
C PRO A 254 11.66 -28.53 -1.41
N GLU A 255 11.87 -28.52 -0.08
CA GLU A 255 11.95 -29.70 0.76
C GLU A 255 10.87 -29.68 1.84
N ILE A 256 10.47 -30.88 2.27
CA ILE A 256 9.60 -31.07 3.41
C ILE A 256 10.45 -31.12 4.68
N LEU A 257 10.53 -30.00 5.39
CA LEU A 257 11.36 -29.83 6.58
C LEU A 257 10.49 -29.35 7.74
N ARG A 258 10.88 -29.71 8.97
CA ARG A 258 10.30 -29.16 10.20
C ARG A 258 11.26 -28.16 10.80
N SER A 259 10.73 -27.05 11.30
CA SER A 259 11.50 -26.11 12.10
C SER A 259 11.73 -26.68 13.50
N PRO A 260 12.72 -26.18 14.25
CA PRO A 260 12.71 -26.37 15.69
C PRO A 260 11.52 -25.64 16.33
N VAL A 261 11.18 -26.03 17.56
CA VAL A 261 10.21 -25.30 18.38
C VAL A 261 10.85 -24.03 18.91
N THR A 262 10.22 -22.89 18.64
CA THR A 262 10.53 -21.60 19.27
C THR A 262 9.54 -21.36 20.40
N THR A 263 9.97 -20.69 21.48
CA THR A 263 9.11 -20.41 22.64
C THR A 263 9.13 -18.95 23.02
N VAL A 264 8.01 -18.48 23.58
CA VAL A 264 7.89 -17.17 24.23
C VAL A 264 7.14 -17.36 25.55
N THR A 265 7.47 -16.55 26.56
CA THR A 265 6.89 -16.68 27.90
C THR A 265 6.07 -15.47 28.29
N LEU A 266 4.92 -15.71 28.90
CA LEU A 266 4.07 -14.71 29.55
C LEU A 266 4.11 -14.93 31.06
N LYS A 267 4.35 -13.87 31.84
CA LYS A 267 4.32 -13.95 33.30
C LYS A 267 2.96 -13.54 33.84
N GLY A 268 2.28 -14.46 34.52
CA GLY A 268 1.10 -14.14 35.31
C GLY A 268 1.50 -13.42 36.60
N VAL A 269 1.01 -12.19 36.80
CA VAL A 269 1.29 -11.36 37.99
C VAL A 269 0.00 -10.90 38.66
N THR A 270 0.07 -10.45 39.91
CA THR A 270 -1.11 -9.97 40.65
C THR A 270 -1.45 -8.51 40.35
N THR A 271 -0.46 -7.69 40.01
CA THR A 271 -0.64 -6.27 39.72
C THR A 271 -1.32 -6.04 38.37
N VAL A 272 -1.87 -4.84 38.19
CA VAL A 272 -2.47 -4.38 36.91
C VAL A 272 -1.37 -4.26 35.85
N THR A 273 -1.52 -4.97 34.73
CA THR A 273 -0.54 -4.98 33.62
C THR A 273 -1.08 -4.38 32.32
N ASP A 274 -2.36 -4.07 32.27
CA ASP A 274 -3.04 -3.52 31.10
C ASP A 274 -3.31 -2.00 31.22
N PHE A 275 -2.65 -1.33 32.17
CA PHE A 275 -2.70 0.12 32.28
C PHE A 275 -2.06 0.76 31.05
N THR A 276 -2.92 1.32 30.19
CA THR A 276 -2.55 1.74 28.84
C THR A 276 -2.99 3.17 28.60
N ARG A 277 -2.14 3.95 27.92
CA ARG A 277 -2.49 5.31 27.49
C ARG A 277 -3.41 5.26 26.27
N ASN A 278 -4.47 6.06 26.30
CA ASN A 278 -5.26 6.34 25.11
C ASN A 278 -4.43 7.15 24.10
N THR A 279 -4.14 6.56 22.95
CA THR A 279 -3.40 7.25 21.89
C THR A 279 -4.26 8.31 21.21
N LEU A 280 -3.64 9.39 20.75
CA LEU A 280 -4.32 10.37 19.92
C LEU A 280 -4.57 9.73 18.55
N ARG A 281 -5.85 9.48 18.22
CA ARG A 281 -6.27 8.76 17.01
C ARG A 281 -7.15 9.59 16.06
N ALA A 282 -6.97 10.91 16.07
CA ALA A 282 -7.76 11.76 15.18
C ALA A 282 -7.48 11.39 13.71
N PHE A 283 -8.54 11.21 12.91
CA PHE A 283 -8.37 10.87 11.49
C PHE A 283 -7.64 11.97 10.71
N THR A 284 -7.89 13.25 11.05
CA THR A 284 -7.21 14.41 10.47
C THR A 284 -6.45 15.18 11.56
N TYR A 285 -5.26 15.65 11.24
CA TYR A 285 -4.42 16.44 12.13
C TYR A 285 -5.02 17.84 12.39
N LYS A 286 -4.81 18.38 13.59
CA LYS A 286 -5.19 19.75 13.97
C LYS A 286 -3.96 20.49 14.53
N LYS A 287 -3.67 21.68 14.01
CA LYS A 287 -2.47 22.46 14.40
C LYS A 287 -2.35 22.74 15.89
N ASN A 288 -3.47 23.00 16.56
CA ASN A 288 -3.50 23.48 17.93
C ASN A 288 -4.06 22.41 18.89
N TRP A 289 -3.58 21.17 18.78
CA TRP A 289 -3.94 20.12 19.73
C TRP A 289 -3.60 20.56 21.16
N ASP A 290 -4.55 20.42 22.07
CA ASP A 290 -4.25 20.51 23.50
C ASP A 290 -3.51 19.23 23.92
N LEU A 291 -2.20 19.35 24.06
CA LEU A 291 -1.30 18.28 24.52
C LEU A 291 -0.97 18.41 26.01
N SER A 292 -1.71 19.25 26.75
CA SER A 292 -1.55 19.41 28.20
C SER A 292 -2.33 18.37 29.01
N PHE A 293 -2.92 17.37 28.35
CA PHE A 293 -3.60 16.26 29.00
C PHE A 293 -3.38 14.92 28.27
N THR A 294 -3.56 13.83 29.00
CA THR A 294 -3.67 12.49 28.45
C THR A 294 -4.63 11.66 29.29
N SER A 295 -5.21 10.61 28.70
CA SER A 295 -6.07 9.67 29.41
C SER A 295 -5.56 8.23 29.29
N PHE A 296 -6.08 7.37 30.15
CA PHE A 296 -5.67 5.99 30.31
C PHE A 296 -6.88 5.09 30.53
N HIS A 297 -6.73 3.82 30.22
CA HIS A 297 -7.68 2.77 30.55
C HIS A 297 -6.93 1.57 31.16
N TRP A 298 -7.63 0.78 31.98
CA TRP A 298 -7.13 -0.44 32.61
C TRP A 298 -8.30 -1.32 33.03
N THR A 299 -8.06 -2.58 33.38
CA THR A 299 -9.10 -3.39 34.04
C THR A 299 -9.17 -3.06 35.53
N ALA A 300 -10.34 -2.66 36.02
CA ALA A 300 -10.56 -2.24 37.41
C ALA A 300 -10.07 -3.30 38.42
N PRO A 301 -9.25 -2.92 39.40
CA PRO A 301 -8.81 -3.81 40.48
C PRO A 301 -9.96 -4.41 41.29
N LYS A 302 -9.93 -5.71 41.55
CA LYS A 302 -10.97 -6.35 42.35
C LYS A 302 -10.75 -6.13 43.85
N ASP A 303 -11.82 -5.71 44.54
CA ASP A 303 -11.86 -5.49 46.01
C ASP A 303 -10.79 -4.50 46.53
N ALA A 304 -10.32 -3.58 45.68
CA ALA A 304 -9.35 -2.57 46.06
C ALA A 304 -9.95 -1.57 47.06
N LYS A 305 -9.13 -1.14 48.04
CA LYS A 305 -9.51 -0.08 48.98
C LYS A 305 -9.35 1.31 48.37
N SER A 306 -8.29 1.50 47.57
CA SER A 306 -8.07 2.73 46.81
C SER A 306 -7.20 2.46 45.59
N VAL A 307 -7.39 3.28 44.55
CA VAL A 307 -6.56 3.32 43.35
C VAL A 307 -6.11 4.76 43.15
N ARG A 308 -4.81 4.97 42.94
CA ARG A 308 -4.24 6.31 42.71
C ARG A 308 -3.44 6.33 41.43
N LEU A 309 -3.72 7.28 40.55
CA LEU A 309 -2.85 7.59 39.42
C LEU A 309 -1.67 8.44 39.89
N LEU A 310 -0.47 7.96 39.62
CA LEU A 310 0.78 8.64 39.92
C LEU A 310 1.45 9.10 38.63
N GLN A 311 2.14 10.23 38.69
CA GLN A 311 2.96 10.76 37.60
C GLN A 311 4.40 10.99 38.05
N SER A 312 5.32 10.93 37.11
CA SER A 312 6.74 11.22 37.29
C SER A 312 7.27 12.09 36.15
N GLU A 313 8.05 13.12 36.49
CA GLU A 313 8.71 14.03 35.55
C GLU A 313 10.21 13.72 35.34
N ASP A 314 10.75 12.74 36.07
CA ASP A 314 12.18 12.44 36.16
C ASP A 314 12.52 11.00 35.76
N MET A 315 11.75 10.46 34.81
CA MET A 315 11.87 9.09 34.26
C MET A 315 11.60 8.00 35.30
N GLY A 316 10.61 8.20 36.15
CA GLY A 316 10.14 7.21 37.11
C GLY A 316 10.96 7.14 38.41
N LYS A 317 11.84 8.12 38.67
CA LYS A 317 12.64 8.15 39.91
C LYS A 317 11.83 8.65 41.10
N THR A 318 11.01 9.67 40.90
CA THR A 318 10.08 10.20 41.89
C THR A 318 8.66 10.18 41.35
N TRP A 319 7.69 9.91 42.23
CA TRP A 319 6.28 9.75 41.89
C TRP A 319 5.41 10.65 42.76
N VAL A 320 4.54 11.42 42.12
CA VAL A 320 3.58 12.30 42.80
C VAL A 320 2.15 11.94 42.35
N PRO A 321 1.14 12.03 43.24
CA PRO A 321 -0.25 11.80 42.85
C PRO A 321 -0.73 12.82 41.81
N VAL A 322 -1.44 12.34 40.79
CA VAL A 322 -2.21 13.19 39.88
C VAL A 322 -3.41 13.74 40.65
N LYS A 323 -3.75 15.02 40.45
CA LYS A 323 -4.89 15.69 41.09
C LYS A 323 -6.22 15.33 40.41
N THR A 324 -6.47 14.04 40.24
CA THR A 324 -7.70 13.47 39.69
C THR A 324 -8.18 12.42 40.69
N GLU A 325 -9.44 12.52 41.10
CA GLU A 325 -10.07 11.49 41.92
C GLU A 325 -10.32 10.25 41.06
N ILE A 326 -9.95 9.08 41.58
CA ILE A 326 -10.16 7.78 40.95
C ILE A 326 -10.80 6.89 42.00
N LEU A 327 -12.00 6.39 41.70
CA LEU A 327 -12.70 5.44 42.55
C LEU A 327 -12.08 4.03 42.39
N PRO A 328 -12.17 3.16 43.41
CA PRO A 328 -11.54 1.83 43.33
C PRO A 328 -12.03 0.95 42.17
N ASP A 329 -13.25 1.17 41.69
CA ASP A 329 -13.91 0.46 40.61
C ASP A 329 -13.81 1.16 39.23
N ASP A 330 -13.13 2.31 39.16
CA ASP A 330 -12.88 2.99 37.88
C ASP A 330 -11.93 2.15 37.00
N ASP A 331 -12.19 2.16 35.70
CA ASP A 331 -11.40 1.56 34.63
C ASP A 331 -10.75 2.60 33.69
N PHE A 332 -10.88 3.88 34.05
CA PHE A 332 -10.44 5.03 33.27
C PHE A 332 -9.91 6.15 34.18
N GLY A 333 -8.96 6.93 33.66
CA GLY A 333 -8.44 8.11 34.35
C GLY A 333 -7.71 9.05 33.42
N ALA A 334 -7.52 10.29 33.86
CA ALA A 334 -6.83 11.31 33.08
C ALA A 334 -5.92 12.19 33.94
N ALA A 335 -4.84 12.66 33.31
CA ALA A 335 -3.94 13.66 33.87
C ALA A 335 -4.05 14.95 33.04
N TYR A 336 -4.28 16.07 33.73
CA TYR A 336 -4.50 17.39 33.13
C TYR A 336 -3.45 18.39 33.57
N ARG A 337 -3.34 19.50 32.83
CA ARG A 337 -2.42 20.63 33.12
C ARG A 337 -0.96 20.19 33.17
N LEU A 338 -0.60 19.23 32.31
CA LEU A 338 0.77 18.78 32.13
C LEU A 338 1.62 19.92 31.58
N LYS A 339 2.88 20.01 32.02
CA LYS A 339 3.82 21.00 31.49
C LYS A 339 4.08 20.71 30.02
N PRO A 340 4.15 21.70 29.14
CA PRO A 340 4.45 21.47 27.74
C PRO A 340 5.87 20.90 27.56
N ASN A 341 6.06 20.09 26.51
CA ASN A 341 7.37 19.56 26.08
C ASN A 341 8.10 18.73 27.14
N GLN A 342 7.35 18.01 27.97
CA GLN A 342 7.88 17.21 29.07
C GLN A 342 7.54 15.73 28.85
N LEU A 343 8.51 14.85 29.10
CA LEU A 343 8.26 13.41 29.15
C LEU A 343 7.74 13.04 30.54
N TYR A 344 6.59 12.40 30.58
CA TYR A 344 5.96 11.89 31.79
C TYR A 344 5.93 10.36 31.78
N ALA A 345 6.15 9.77 32.96
CA ALA A 345 5.79 8.39 33.25
C ALA A 345 4.56 8.36 34.16
N PHE A 346 3.65 7.42 33.93
CA PHE A 346 2.44 7.22 34.71
C PHE A 346 2.31 5.79 35.16
N LYS A 347 1.73 5.57 36.34
CA LYS A 347 1.34 4.25 36.84
C LYS A 347 0.17 4.38 37.80
N LEU A 348 -0.54 3.29 38.03
CA LEU A 348 -1.47 3.15 39.13
C LEU A 348 -0.73 2.65 40.37
N SER A 349 -1.17 3.08 41.54
CA SER A 349 -0.84 2.49 42.82
C SER A 349 -2.13 2.00 43.48
N VAL A 350 -2.27 0.69 43.57
CA VAL A 350 -3.47 0.00 44.08
C VAL A 350 -3.22 -0.46 45.50
N GLU A 351 -4.11 -0.08 46.41
CA GLU A 351 -4.06 -0.47 47.82
C GLU A 351 -5.19 -1.44 48.17
N GLY A 352 -4.85 -2.60 48.73
CA GLY A 352 -5.80 -3.67 49.04
C GLY A 352 -6.35 -4.40 47.80
N GLY A 353 -7.21 -5.38 48.02
CA GLY A 353 -7.79 -6.20 46.96
C GLY A 353 -6.84 -7.23 46.35
N ASP A 354 -7.34 -7.92 45.32
CA ASP A 354 -6.61 -9.00 44.62
C ASP A 354 -5.44 -8.46 43.77
N ASN A 355 -5.50 -7.18 43.37
CA ASN A 355 -4.54 -6.55 42.46
C ASN A 355 -3.62 -5.51 43.13
N GLN A 356 -3.39 -5.64 44.44
CA GLN A 356 -2.55 -4.71 45.21
C GLN A 356 -1.14 -4.56 44.61
N GLY A 357 -0.66 -3.31 44.54
CA GLY A 357 0.69 -2.94 44.09
C GLY A 357 0.67 -1.89 42.98
N ASP A 358 1.84 -1.65 42.41
CA ASP A 358 2.00 -0.71 41.30
C ASP A 358 1.72 -1.40 39.97
N SER A 359 1.04 -0.70 39.06
CA SER A 359 0.84 -1.20 37.69
C SER A 359 2.11 -1.15 36.84
N ASN A 360 2.03 -1.66 35.62
CA ASN A 360 2.96 -1.30 34.55
C ASN A 360 3.00 0.23 34.32
N ILE A 361 4.05 0.71 33.66
CA ILE A 361 4.26 2.14 33.37
C ILE A 361 3.73 2.48 31.97
N ALA A 362 2.94 3.54 31.87
CA ALA A 362 2.59 4.19 30.61
C ALA A 362 3.35 5.51 30.45
N TRP A 363 3.71 5.86 29.23
CA TRP A 363 4.52 7.05 28.93
C TRP A 363 3.76 8.04 28.05
N TYR A 364 4.08 9.34 28.19
CA TYR A 364 3.52 10.39 27.37
C TYR A 364 4.47 11.57 27.26
N TYR A 365 4.65 12.11 26.05
CA TYR A 365 5.33 13.38 25.83
C TYR A 365 4.29 14.46 25.55
N SER A 366 4.17 15.44 26.45
CA SER A 366 3.14 16.50 26.44
C SER A 366 3.47 17.65 25.50
N GLY A 367 3.75 17.34 24.23
CA GLY A 367 4.12 18.36 23.25
C GLY A 367 4.51 17.78 21.90
N LEU A 368 5.13 18.64 21.09
CA LEU A 368 5.75 18.23 19.83
C LEU A 368 7.24 17.99 20.08
N TRP A 369 7.72 16.76 19.90
CA TRP A 369 9.09 16.43 20.23
C TRP A 369 10.01 16.85 19.06
N ASP A 370 10.78 17.91 19.26
CA ASP A 370 11.76 18.39 18.28
C ASP A 370 12.79 17.30 17.98
N VAL A 371 12.85 16.87 16.71
CA VAL A 371 13.79 15.84 16.23
C VAL A 371 15.25 16.19 16.51
N LYS A 372 15.61 17.47 16.56
CA LYS A 372 16.98 17.92 16.85
C LYS A 372 17.41 17.58 18.27
N THR A 373 16.47 17.54 19.21
CA THR A 373 16.74 17.09 20.59
C THR A 373 16.94 15.58 20.70
N LEU A 374 16.60 14.84 19.65
CA LEU A 374 16.74 13.38 19.54
C LEU A 374 17.97 12.97 18.72
N GLY A 375 18.82 13.92 18.32
CA GLY A 375 20.10 13.67 17.66
C GLY A 375 20.09 13.87 16.14
N VAL A 376 18.93 14.15 15.54
CA VAL A 376 18.80 14.53 14.13
C VAL A 376 19.41 15.91 13.91
N LYS A 377 20.20 16.12 12.84
CA LYS A 377 20.93 17.37 12.62
C LYS A 377 20.12 18.39 11.84
N GLY A 378 19.57 18.02 10.70
CA GLY A 378 18.86 18.94 9.82
C GLY A 378 19.75 20.07 9.28
N ASP A 379 21.05 19.80 9.06
CA ASP A 379 22.08 20.78 8.68
C ASP A 379 22.45 20.75 7.18
N ALA A 380 21.69 20.00 6.37
CA ALA A 380 21.95 19.72 4.95
C ALA A 380 23.21 18.90 4.65
N ILE A 381 24.00 18.50 5.65
CA ILE A 381 25.28 17.80 5.47
C ILE A 381 25.18 16.36 6.00
N ALA A 382 24.71 16.19 7.23
CA ALA A 382 24.63 14.89 7.88
C ALA A 382 23.65 13.95 7.17
N ASP A 383 23.95 12.65 7.18
CA ASP A 383 22.96 11.60 6.90
C ASP A 383 22.15 11.36 8.18
N ASP A 384 20.92 11.85 8.21
CA ASP A 384 20.04 11.85 9.37
C ASP A 384 19.23 10.55 9.51
N THR A 385 19.41 9.57 8.62
CA THR A 385 18.59 8.35 8.51
C THR A 385 18.50 7.59 9.83
N ASP A 386 19.64 7.19 10.41
CA ASP A 386 19.66 6.38 11.63
C ASP A 386 19.16 7.15 12.85
N ALA A 387 19.46 8.45 12.93
CA ALA A 387 19.01 9.30 14.03
C ALA A 387 17.49 9.47 13.99
N LEU A 388 16.92 9.66 12.80
CA LEU A 388 15.48 9.80 12.62
C LEU A 388 14.73 8.49 12.87
N ASN A 389 15.22 7.35 12.36
CA ASN A 389 14.61 6.06 12.62
C ASN A 389 14.59 5.72 14.12
N LYS A 390 15.68 6.03 14.85
CA LYS A 390 15.72 5.91 16.32
C LYS A 390 14.74 6.85 17.03
N ALA A 391 14.53 8.07 16.51
CA ALA A 391 13.54 8.99 17.04
C ALA A 391 12.12 8.45 16.88
N ILE A 392 11.80 7.85 15.73
CA ILE A 392 10.52 7.19 15.46
C ILE A 392 10.33 5.98 16.39
N GLU A 393 11.31 5.08 16.48
CA GLU A 393 11.29 3.92 17.38
C GLU A 393 11.05 4.33 18.84
N LYS A 394 11.78 5.36 19.30
CA LYS A 394 11.63 5.88 20.67
C LYS A 394 10.22 6.40 20.92
N LEU A 395 9.64 7.13 19.96
CA LEU A 395 8.31 7.69 20.12
C LEU A 395 7.23 6.61 20.06
N ASN A 396 7.37 5.64 19.15
CA ASN A 396 6.50 4.46 19.11
C ASN A 396 6.55 3.67 20.42
N GLY A 397 7.75 3.44 20.98
CA GLY A 397 7.97 2.71 22.23
C GLY A 397 7.36 3.36 23.48
N ILE A 398 7.01 4.65 23.43
CA ILE A 398 6.23 5.34 24.48
C ILE A 398 4.74 5.46 24.15
N GLY A 399 4.25 4.65 23.21
CA GLY A 399 2.85 4.62 22.74
C GLY A 399 2.52 5.64 21.65
N GLY A 400 3.52 6.28 21.03
CA GLY A 400 3.33 7.26 19.96
C GLY A 400 3.28 8.72 20.42
N GLY A 401 3.11 9.62 19.46
CA GLY A 401 3.12 11.08 19.65
C GLY A 401 3.50 11.81 18.36
N ILE A 402 3.97 13.06 18.49
CA ILE A 402 4.28 13.91 17.34
C ILE A 402 5.77 14.30 17.35
N LEU A 403 6.50 13.96 16.28
CA LEU A 403 7.82 14.48 15.97
C LEU A 403 7.71 15.79 15.20
N TYR A 404 8.38 16.83 15.68
CA TYR A 404 8.41 18.14 15.04
C TYR A 404 9.73 18.36 14.29
N PHE A 405 9.61 18.77 13.03
CA PHE A 405 10.72 19.15 12.17
C PHE A 405 10.78 20.69 12.10
N PRO A 406 11.66 21.34 12.89
CA PRO A 406 11.92 22.78 12.74
C PRO A 406 12.61 23.09 11.40
N ALA A 407 12.90 24.37 11.16
CA ALA A 407 13.65 24.81 10.00
C ALA A 407 14.99 24.06 9.86
N GLY A 408 15.30 23.61 8.65
CA GLY A 408 16.50 22.83 8.36
C GLY A 408 16.30 21.86 7.20
N THR A 409 17.40 21.26 6.75
CA THR A 409 17.40 20.26 5.66
C THR A 409 17.88 18.92 6.20
N TYR A 410 17.00 17.93 6.17
CA TYR A 410 17.17 16.60 6.74
C TYR A 410 17.43 15.60 5.62
N ASN A 411 18.66 15.12 5.50
CA ASN A 411 19.03 14.15 4.47
C ASN A 411 18.72 12.74 4.96
N VAL A 412 17.91 11.98 4.22
CA VAL A 412 17.50 10.64 4.63
C VAL A 412 17.58 9.65 3.46
N ARG A 413 17.83 8.39 3.77
CA ARG A 413 17.66 7.26 2.83
C ARG A 413 16.24 6.71 3.01
N THR A 414 16.09 5.59 3.70
CA THR A 414 14.79 5.02 4.04
C THR A 414 14.43 5.33 5.49
N VAL A 415 13.31 6.00 5.67
CA VAL A 415 12.67 6.27 6.95
C VAL A 415 11.59 5.20 7.21
N HIS A 416 11.71 4.49 8.32
CA HIS A 416 10.77 3.43 8.70
C HIS A 416 9.66 4.00 9.58
N LEU A 417 8.46 4.13 9.02
CA LEU A 417 7.29 4.61 9.73
C LEU A 417 6.81 3.55 10.74
N GLN A 418 6.27 4.01 11.88
CA GLN A 418 5.72 3.13 12.92
C GLN A 418 4.39 3.64 13.42
N SER A 419 3.55 2.73 13.93
CA SER A 419 2.21 3.05 14.38
C SER A 419 2.20 4.17 15.43
N ASN A 420 1.18 5.02 15.39
CA ASN A 420 0.96 6.13 16.32
C ASN A 420 2.06 7.21 16.32
N VAL A 421 2.98 7.23 15.34
CA VAL A 421 4.00 8.28 15.20
C VAL A 421 3.60 9.24 14.09
N TRP A 422 3.51 10.52 14.43
CA TRP A 422 3.16 11.58 13.49
C TRP A 422 4.37 12.47 13.22
N LEU A 423 4.59 12.84 11.96
CA LEU A 423 5.65 13.74 11.51
C LEU A 423 5.01 15.10 11.17
N SER A 424 5.42 16.16 11.86
CA SER A 424 4.92 17.53 11.67
C SER A 424 6.03 18.44 11.15
N LEU A 425 5.89 18.92 9.91
CA LEU A 425 6.89 19.74 9.24
C LEU A 425 6.56 21.24 9.32
N SER A 426 7.50 22.03 9.83
CA SER A 426 7.42 23.50 9.72
C SER A 426 7.68 23.98 8.29
N THR A 427 7.29 25.22 7.99
CA THR A 427 7.38 25.81 6.64
C THR A 427 8.78 25.76 6.02
N ASP A 428 9.82 25.94 6.84
CA ASP A 428 11.23 25.95 6.38
C ASP A 428 11.93 24.61 6.59
N ALA A 429 11.18 23.54 6.89
CA ALA A 429 11.72 22.19 6.98
C ALA A 429 11.75 21.54 5.59
N VAL A 430 12.90 20.97 5.22
CA VAL A 430 13.09 20.20 3.98
C VAL A 430 13.54 18.80 4.34
N ILE A 431 12.76 17.78 4.04
CA ILE A 431 13.23 16.38 4.09
C ILE A 431 13.63 15.99 2.67
N GLN A 432 14.87 15.58 2.46
CA GLN A 432 15.40 15.28 1.13
C GLN A 432 16.08 13.91 1.04
N ALA A 433 15.80 13.19 -0.04
CA ALA A 433 16.35 11.85 -0.23
C ALA A 433 17.85 11.89 -0.58
N LEU A 434 18.59 10.94 -0.01
CA LEU A 434 19.93 10.50 -0.43
C LEU A 434 19.82 9.26 -1.32
N PRO A 435 20.82 8.95 -2.16
CA PRO A 435 20.90 7.63 -2.82
C PRO A 435 21.00 6.51 -1.78
N GLY A 436 20.86 5.25 -2.16
CA GLY A 436 21.09 4.11 -1.26
C GLY A 436 20.00 3.89 -0.21
N ALA A 437 18.72 4.03 -0.60
CA ALA A 437 17.60 3.48 0.16
C ALA A 437 17.77 1.97 0.43
N ASP A 438 16.92 1.42 1.29
CA ASP A 438 16.89 -0.01 1.55
C ASP A 438 16.78 -0.82 0.25
N ALA A 439 17.43 -1.97 0.24
CA ALA A 439 17.40 -2.86 -0.91
C ALA A 439 15.98 -3.41 -1.14
N PRO A 440 15.61 -3.69 -2.41
CA PRO A 440 14.41 -4.47 -2.73
C PRO A 440 14.36 -5.77 -1.93
N GLU A 441 13.16 -6.18 -1.54
CA GLU A 441 12.92 -7.37 -0.74
C GLU A 441 13.39 -8.64 -1.42
N VAL A 442 13.79 -9.61 -0.61
CA VAL A 442 14.03 -10.97 -1.07
C VAL A 442 12.69 -11.69 -1.23
N THR A 443 12.49 -12.34 -2.37
CA THR A 443 11.21 -12.96 -2.75
C THR A 443 11.34 -14.47 -2.99
N TRP A 444 10.20 -15.16 -2.92
CA TRP A 444 10.10 -16.59 -3.28
C TRP A 444 10.19 -16.83 -4.79
N PHE A 445 9.68 -15.88 -5.59
CA PHE A 445 9.65 -15.96 -7.04
C PHE A 445 10.62 -14.96 -7.67
N SER A 446 10.98 -15.21 -8.93
CA SER A 446 11.69 -14.25 -9.78
C SER A 446 10.71 -13.25 -10.41
N ASP A 447 11.09 -11.98 -10.50
CA ASP A 447 10.38 -10.95 -11.25
C ASP A 447 10.81 -10.89 -12.73
N ARG A 448 11.87 -11.60 -13.13
CA ARG A 448 12.50 -11.44 -14.46
C ARG A 448 11.63 -11.83 -15.65
N ALA A 449 10.66 -12.71 -15.45
CA ALA A 449 9.66 -13.04 -16.47
C ALA A 449 8.79 -11.83 -16.84
N TYR A 450 8.68 -10.83 -15.96
CA TYR A 450 7.98 -9.58 -16.20
C TYR A 450 8.61 -8.40 -15.44
N ARG A 451 9.83 -8.00 -15.81
CA ARG A 451 10.52 -6.89 -15.13
C ARG A 451 10.17 -5.49 -15.67
N SER A 452 9.99 -5.41 -16.98
CA SER A 452 9.66 -4.16 -17.66
C SER A 452 8.92 -4.53 -18.95
N GLY A 453 7.68 -4.06 -19.11
CA GLY A 453 6.83 -4.09 -20.30
C GLY A 453 7.06 -5.20 -21.34
N LEU A 454 6.04 -5.98 -21.69
CA LEU A 454 6.15 -7.05 -22.67
C LEU A 454 5.31 -6.82 -23.93
N SER A 455 5.67 -7.55 -24.99
CA SER A 455 4.83 -7.68 -26.19
C SER A 455 3.47 -8.30 -25.84
N PRO A 456 2.37 -7.93 -26.52
CA PRO A 456 1.08 -8.61 -26.51
C PRO A 456 1.12 -10.15 -26.71
N THR A 457 2.23 -10.66 -27.23
CA THR A 457 2.44 -12.08 -27.55
C THR A 457 3.36 -12.81 -26.58
N ASP A 458 3.84 -12.16 -25.51
CA ASP A 458 4.78 -12.78 -24.57
C ASP A 458 4.00 -13.55 -23.47
N PRO A 459 4.09 -14.89 -23.42
CA PRO A 459 3.35 -15.69 -22.45
C PRO A 459 4.05 -15.79 -21.08
N ARG A 460 5.28 -15.30 -20.95
CA ARG A 460 6.09 -15.46 -19.72
C ARG A 460 5.41 -14.99 -18.44
N PRO A 461 4.62 -13.90 -18.40
CA PRO A 461 3.91 -13.50 -17.19
C PRO A 461 2.94 -14.54 -16.67
N TYR A 462 2.46 -15.44 -17.52
CA TYR A 462 1.46 -16.47 -17.21
C TYR A 462 2.07 -17.87 -17.04
N ALA A 463 3.37 -18.03 -17.35
CA ALA A 463 4.03 -19.34 -17.35
C ALA A 463 4.01 -20.01 -15.96
N ASP A 464 4.20 -19.23 -14.90
CA ASP A 464 3.90 -19.64 -13.52
C ASP A 464 2.57 -18.99 -13.09
N PRO A 465 1.49 -19.78 -12.91
CA PRO A 465 0.20 -19.26 -12.49
C PRO A 465 0.22 -18.71 -11.06
N GLU A 466 1.19 -19.09 -10.22
CA GLU A 466 1.25 -18.68 -8.81
C GLU A 466 2.25 -17.54 -8.56
N ASN A 467 3.11 -17.21 -9.52
CA ASN A 467 4.07 -16.12 -9.39
C ASN A 467 3.35 -14.77 -9.46
N TYR A 468 3.01 -14.23 -8.29
CA TYR A 468 2.36 -12.94 -8.20
C TYR A 468 3.27 -11.79 -8.68
N LEU A 469 4.60 -11.90 -8.64
CA LEU A 469 5.49 -10.80 -9.04
C LEU A 469 5.40 -10.45 -10.53
N THR A 470 4.87 -11.36 -11.36
CA THR A 470 4.75 -11.15 -12.80
C THR A 470 3.37 -10.67 -13.25
N LYS A 471 2.45 -10.47 -12.31
CA LYS A 471 1.06 -10.06 -12.60
C LYS A 471 0.85 -8.55 -12.53
N GLN A 472 1.85 -7.80 -12.06
CA GLN A 472 1.82 -6.35 -11.96
C GLN A 472 3.16 -5.75 -12.35
N ASP A 473 3.20 -4.44 -12.47
CA ASP A 473 4.41 -3.72 -12.81
C ASP A 473 5.41 -3.80 -11.66
N VAL A 474 6.71 -3.86 -11.97
CA VAL A 474 7.76 -4.03 -10.95
C VAL A 474 7.79 -2.90 -9.94
N GLY A 475 7.33 -1.71 -10.34
CA GLY A 475 7.09 -0.60 -9.43
C GLY A 475 6.17 -0.96 -8.27
N HIS A 476 5.26 -1.92 -8.42
CA HIS A 476 4.32 -2.37 -7.38
C HIS A 476 4.85 -3.58 -6.59
N THR A 477 6.01 -4.12 -6.95
CA THR A 477 6.49 -5.41 -6.41
C THR A 477 7.32 -5.25 -5.15
N PHE A 478 8.21 -4.25 -5.13
CA PHE A 478 9.13 -4.01 -4.02
C PHE A 478 8.71 -2.74 -3.27
N PHE A 479 8.55 -2.85 -1.96
CA PHE A 479 7.97 -1.79 -1.12
C PHE A 479 9.03 -1.05 -0.31
N ARG A 480 10.09 -1.74 0.12
CA ARG A 480 11.13 -1.18 1.00
C ARG A 480 12.12 -0.28 0.29
N ASN A 481 12.26 -0.36 -1.03
CA ASN A 481 13.10 0.53 -1.83
C ASN A 481 12.46 1.94 -2.00
N ALA A 482 12.13 2.56 -0.88
CA ALA A 482 11.40 3.82 -0.78
C ALA A 482 12.08 4.79 0.19
N MET A 483 11.76 6.07 0.06
CA MET A 483 12.22 7.11 1.01
C MET A 483 11.50 6.98 2.36
N PHE A 484 10.21 6.67 2.37
CA PHE A 484 9.42 6.35 3.56
C PHE A 484 8.71 5.02 3.33
N SER A 485 8.86 4.09 4.28
CA SER A 485 8.27 2.76 4.20
C SER A 485 7.47 2.43 5.46
N GLY A 486 6.29 1.84 5.28
CA GLY A 486 5.44 1.33 6.34
C GLY A 486 4.76 0.02 5.94
N GLU A 487 4.81 -0.99 6.82
CA GLU A 487 4.15 -2.29 6.62
C GLU A 487 3.36 -2.66 7.87
N ARG A 488 2.04 -2.88 7.73
CA ARG A 488 1.12 -3.26 8.82
C ARG A 488 1.14 -2.31 10.03
N ILE A 489 1.28 -1.02 9.76
CA ILE A 489 1.23 0.05 10.77
C ILE A 489 -0.11 0.79 10.76
N ASP A 490 -0.39 1.50 11.84
CA ASP A 490 -1.68 2.17 12.10
C ASP A 490 -1.48 3.58 12.64
N ASN A 491 -2.35 4.52 12.24
CA ASN A 491 -2.42 5.88 12.80
C ASN A 491 -1.11 6.67 12.59
N VAL A 492 -0.73 6.85 11.33
CA VAL A 492 0.49 7.58 10.92
C VAL A 492 0.11 8.84 10.14
N LYS A 493 0.82 9.93 10.42
CA LYS A 493 0.58 11.22 9.78
C LYS A 493 1.87 11.86 9.33
N ILE A 494 1.88 12.43 8.14
CA ILE A 494 2.99 13.23 7.61
C ILE A 494 2.40 14.54 7.12
N VAL A 495 2.44 15.54 7.99
CA VAL A 495 1.69 16.79 7.81
C VAL A 495 2.54 18.03 7.97
N GLY A 496 2.14 19.12 7.33
CA GLY A 496 2.77 20.42 7.52
C GLY A 496 3.00 21.17 6.21
N THR A 497 3.73 22.27 6.29
CA THR A 497 3.90 23.23 5.17
C THR A 497 5.32 23.28 4.62
N GLY A 498 6.16 22.35 5.08
CA GLY A 498 7.52 22.19 4.60
C GLY A 498 7.58 21.61 3.20
N ARG A 499 8.76 21.08 2.87
CA ARG A 499 9.03 20.43 1.58
C ARG A 499 9.54 19.01 1.80
N ILE A 500 9.03 18.08 1.00
CA ILE A 500 9.57 16.73 0.88
C ILE A 500 10.03 16.53 -0.57
N THR A 501 11.30 16.19 -0.77
CA THR A 501 11.86 16.07 -2.12
C THR A 501 12.69 14.81 -2.28
N GLY A 502 12.53 14.12 -3.41
CA GLY A 502 13.45 13.03 -3.74
C GLY A 502 14.82 13.52 -4.19
N ASN A 503 15.03 14.84 -4.32
CA ASN A 503 16.33 15.46 -4.63
C ASN A 503 17.05 14.85 -5.85
N GLY A 504 16.27 14.33 -6.81
CA GLY A 504 16.79 13.64 -7.99
C GLY A 504 17.30 12.21 -7.76
N ASN A 505 17.24 11.68 -6.53
CA ASN A 505 17.71 10.34 -6.15
C ASN A 505 16.64 9.25 -6.28
N LEU A 506 15.37 9.62 -6.39
CA LEU A 506 14.26 8.70 -6.65
C LEU A 506 14.05 8.56 -8.17
N VAL A 507 13.99 7.32 -8.64
CA VAL A 507 14.06 6.95 -10.06
C VAL A 507 12.66 6.75 -10.65
N THR A 508 12.46 7.16 -11.90
CA THR A 508 11.16 7.10 -12.60
C THR A 508 11.03 5.99 -13.65
N THR A 509 12.10 5.26 -13.96
CA THR A 509 12.11 4.27 -15.06
C THR A 509 11.54 2.91 -14.65
N ASP A 510 10.84 2.25 -15.58
CA ASP A 510 10.40 0.84 -15.45
C ASP A 510 11.57 -0.15 -15.30
N LYS A 511 12.80 0.28 -15.60
CA LYS A 511 14.01 -0.56 -15.49
C LYS A 511 14.77 -0.33 -14.19
N VAL A 512 14.16 0.30 -13.18
CA VAL A 512 14.83 0.71 -11.94
C VAL A 512 15.58 -0.42 -11.24
N MET A 513 15.07 -1.66 -11.29
CA MET A 513 15.73 -2.82 -10.66
C MET A 513 17.01 -3.26 -11.37
N ASN A 514 17.28 -2.77 -12.58
CA ASN A 514 18.54 -3.00 -13.31
C ASN A 514 19.61 -1.97 -12.99
N ASN A 515 19.29 -0.94 -12.20
CA ASN A 515 20.27 0.05 -11.78
C ASN A 515 21.26 -0.55 -10.77
N SER A 516 22.36 0.18 -10.54
CA SER A 516 23.24 -0.08 -9.41
C SER A 516 22.46 -0.02 -8.09
N PRO A 517 22.82 -0.82 -7.05
CA PRO A 517 22.04 -0.97 -5.83
C PRO A 517 21.60 0.36 -5.19
N GLU A 518 22.47 1.37 -5.20
CA GLU A 518 22.21 2.68 -4.61
C GLU A 518 21.21 3.56 -5.40
N LYS A 519 20.77 3.13 -6.58
CA LYS A 519 19.84 3.84 -7.47
C LYS A 519 18.58 3.02 -7.77
N ARG A 520 18.16 2.17 -6.85
CA ARG A 520 16.95 1.34 -6.97
C ARG A 520 15.72 1.91 -6.29
N ALA A 521 15.85 3.04 -5.59
CA ALA A 521 14.71 3.69 -4.95
C ALA A 521 13.82 4.37 -5.98
N ASP A 522 12.52 4.07 -5.98
CA ASP A 522 11.55 4.58 -6.96
C ASP A 522 10.28 5.18 -6.33
N LYS A 523 10.17 5.14 -5.00
CA LYS A 523 8.99 5.62 -4.27
C LYS A 523 9.38 6.66 -3.22
N MET A 524 8.57 7.70 -3.08
CA MET A 524 8.66 8.58 -1.92
C MET A 524 7.97 7.94 -0.70
N PHE A 525 6.71 7.58 -0.81
CA PHE A 525 5.95 6.87 0.23
C PHE A 525 5.52 5.49 -0.27
N SER A 526 5.79 4.46 0.51
CA SER A 526 5.38 3.08 0.25
C SER A 526 4.68 2.52 1.48
N LEU A 527 3.38 2.26 1.36
CA LEU A 527 2.51 1.86 2.47
C LEU A 527 1.81 0.54 2.14
N LYS A 528 2.08 -0.48 2.92
CA LYS A 528 1.58 -1.83 2.69
C LYS A 528 0.76 -2.32 3.86
N LEU A 529 -0.52 -2.63 3.61
CA LEU A 529 -1.45 -3.15 4.61
C LEU A 529 -1.56 -2.27 5.86
N CYS A 530 -1.46 -0.95 5.67
CA CYS A 530 -1.51 0.02 6.77
C CYS A 530 -2.95 0.47 7.05
N THR A 531 -3.16 1.20 8.15
CA THR A 531 -4.47 1.79 8.46
C THR A 531 -4.34 3.22 8.99
N ASN A 532 -5.34 4.07 8.74
CA ASN A 532 -5.45 5.42 9.29
C ASN A 532 -4.23 6.30 8.96
N ILE A 533 -4.04 6.57 7.67
CA ILE A 533 -2.91 7.32 7.12
C ILE A 533 -3.34 8.73 6.71
N GLU A 534 -2.52 9.72 7.04
CA GLU A 534 -2.69 11.09 6.56
C GLU A 534 -1.40 11.66 5.99
N ILE A 535 -1.46 12.25 4.78
CA ILE A 535 -0.35 12.97 4.16
C ILE A 535 -0.87 14.29 3.60
N GLY A 536 -0.40 15.43 4.10
CA GLY A 536 -0.94 16.69 3.61
C GLY A 536 -0.47 17.98 4.27
N GLY A 537 -0.99 19.09 3.74
CA GLY A 537 -0.82 20.43 4.28
C GLY A 537 -1.65 20.70 5.54
N TRP A 538 -1.83 21.98 5.88
CA TRP A 538 -2.85 22.41 6.84
C TRP A 538 -4.21 22.50 6.15
N ASN A 539 -5.17 21.72 6.63
CA ASN A 539 -6.56 21.87 6.22
C ASN A 539 -7.12 23.20 6.76
N ILE A 540 -7.43 24.12 5.85
CA ILE A 540 -8.02 25.44 6.14
C ILE A 540 -9.54 25.48 5.95
N ASN A 541 -10.17 24.32 5.75
CA ASN A 541 -11.61 24.12 5.49
C ASN A 541 -12.12 24.93 4.29
N LYS A 542 -11.33 24.95 3.20
CA LYS A 542 -11.71 25.59 1.93
C LYS A 542 -11.45 24.66 0.77
N ASP A 543 -12.33 24.73 -0.23
CA ASP A 543 -12.10 24.08 -1.51
C ASP A 543 -11.09 24.87 -2.34
N MET A 544 -10.14 24.16 -2.94
CA MET A 544 -9.19 24.71 -3.89
C MET A 544 -9.84 24.88 -5.26
N TRP A 545 -9.53 26.00 -5.91
CA TRP A 545 -9.92 26.38 -7.26
C TRP A 545 -8.68 26.58 -8.12
N TYR A 546 -8.89 26.79 -9.41
CA TYR A 546 -7.83 27.13 -10.35
C TYR A 546 -8.14 28.42 -11.10
N ASP A 547 -7.17 29.33 -11.16
CA ASP A 547 -7.27 30.56 -11.94
C ASP A 547 -6.50 30.40 -13.26
N PRO A 548 -7.18 30.31 -14.43
CA PRO A 548 -6.52 30.12 -15.70
C PRO A 548 -5.78 31.36 -16.23
N GLN A 549 -6.01 32.55 -15.66
CA GLN A 549 -5.28 33.77 -16.06
C GLN A 549 -3.93 33.85 -15.36
N ARG A 550 -3.85 33.43 -14.10
CA ARG A 550 -2.59 33.37 -13.34
C ARG A 550 -1.84 32.06 -13.47
N ASP A 551 -2.51 30.99 -13.92
CA ASP A 551 -1.98 29.63 -13.90
C ASP A 551 -1.58 29.17 -12.49
N GLU A 552 -2.46 29.44 -11.53
CA GLU A 552 -2.22 29.18 -10.12
C GLU A 552 -3.47 28.63 -9.44
N PRO A 553 -3.31 27.73 -8.46
CA PRO A 553 -4.39 27.38 -7.56
C PRO A 553 -4.76 28.58 -6.69
N CYS A 554 -6.02 28.67 -6.30
CA CYS A 554 -6.51 29.72 -5.41
C CYS A 554 -7.65 29.21 -4.53
N TYR A 555 -8.01 29.99 -3.53
CA TYR A 555 -9.18 29.81 -2.69
C TYR A 555 -10.13 30.98 -2.89
N ILE A 556 -11.44 30.75 -2.79
CA ILE A 556 -12.44 31.81 -2.89
C ILE A 556 -12.90 32.21 -1.47
N GLU A 557 -12.79 33.49 -1.17
CA GLU A 557 -13.26 34.08 0.08
C GLU A 557 -14.79 34.29 0.07
N LYS A 558 -15.39 34.53 1.24
CA LYS A 558 -16.86 34.68 1.37
C LYS A 558 -17.45 35.82 0.54
N ASP A 559 -16.66 36.85 0.24
CA ASP A 559 -17.03 38.00 -0.58
C ASP A 559 -16.76 37.77 -2.09
N GLY A 560 -16.28 36.57 -2.47
CA GLY A 560 -15.94 36.20 -3.82
C GLY A 560 -14.51 36.56 -4.26
N GLN A 561 -13.70 37.19 -3.39
CA GLN A 561 -12.31 37.49 -3.72
C GLN A 561 -11.48 36.21 -3.85
N LYS A 562 -10.56 36.18 -4.83
CA LYS A 562 -9.59 35.10 -5.02
C LYS A 562 -8.36 35.33 -4.16
N ASN A 563 -8.04 34.36 -3.32
CA ASN A 563 -6.85 34.31 -2.48
C ASN A 563 -5.87 33.28 -3.04
N PHE A 564 -4.64 33.72 -3.34
CA PHE A 564 -3.58 32.89 -3.93
C PHE A 564 -2.55 32.41 -2.90
N ASP A 565 -2.82 32.64 -1.61
CA ASP A 565 -1.99 32.11 -0.54
C ASP A 565 -2.14 30.59 -0.43
N VAL A 566 -1.11 29.88 -0.87
CA VAL A 566 -0.96 28.42 -0.78
C VAL A 566 0.00 28.00 0.32
N SER A 567 0.31 28.90 1.28
CA SER A 567 1.24 28.62 2.38
C SER A 567 0.78 27.51 3.30
N ASN A 568 -0.48 27.09 3.21
CA ASN A 568 -1.02 25.94 3.91
C ASN A 568 -0.66 24.60 3.26
N MET A 569 -0.25 24.56 1.98
CA MET A 569 -0.03 23.30 1.27
C MET A 569 1.34 22.68 1.59
N LEU A 570 1.39 21.35 1.61
CA LEU A 570 2.64 20.59 1.66
C LEU A 570 3.29 20.58 0.27
N HIS A 571 4.57 20.94 0.17
CA HIS A 571 5.28 20.94 -1.10
C HIS A 571 5.99 19.60 -1.36
N ILE A 572 5.73 18.98 -2.52
CA ILE A 572 6.37 17.71 -2.90
C ILE A 572 6.96 17.82 -4.32
N ASP A 573 8.18 17.34 -4.53
CA ASP A 573 8.79 17.26 -5.86
C ASP A 573 9.84 16.16 -5.99
N GLN A 574 10.17 15.81 -7.24
CA GLN A 574 11.19 14.80 -7.58
C GLN A 574 10.96 13.44 -6.90
N ALA A 575 9.70 13.03 -6.76
CA ALA A 575 9.30 11.89 -5.94
C ALA A 575 9.58 10.50 -6.54
N GLY A 576 10.11 10.43 -7.75
CA GLY A 576 10.40 9.17 -8.43
C GLY A 576 9.18 8.64 -9.19
N HIS A 577 9.08 7.32 -9.28
CA HIS A 577 8.05 6.59 -9.99
C HIS A 577 6.68 6.79 -9.35
N PHE A 578 6.59 6.74 -8.01
CA PHE A 578 5.36 7.00 -7.26
C PHE A 578 5.61 8.00 -6.13
N VAL A 579 4.80 9.06 -6.02
CA VAL A 579 4.77 9.82 -4.77
C VAL A 579 4.27 8.92 -3.65
N LEU A 580 3.09 8.31 -3.82
CA LEU A 580 2.56 7.30 -2.91
C LEU A 580 2.21 6.04 -3.69
N LEU A 581 2.79 4.92 -3.28
CA LEU A 581 2.22 3.60 -3.53
C LEU A 581 1.61 3.09 -2.22
N ALA A 582 0.29 3.02 -2.16
CA ALA A 582 -0.42 2.36 -1.08
C ALA A 582 -1.05 1.07 -1.60
N THR A 583 -0.77 -0.06 -0.94
CA THR A 583 -1.34 -1.36 -1.31
C THR A 583 -2.02 -2.02 -0.11
N GLY A 584 -3.30 -2.37 -0.24
CA GLY A 584 -4.10 -3.00 0.80
C GLY A 584 -4.27 -2.15 2.06
N THR A 585 -4.06 -0.84 1.93
CA THR A 585 -4.08 0.12 3.04
C THR A 585 -5.48 0.75 3.13
N ASP A 586 -6.02 0.83 4.34
CA ASP A 586 -7.40 1.29 4.56
C ASP A 586 -7.43 2.59 5.39
N GLY A 587 -8.35 3.51 5.07
CA GLY A 587 -8.47 4.80 5.77
C GLY A 587 -7.32 5.75 5.43
N ILE A 588 -7.26 6.21 4.18
CA ILE A 588 -6.21 7.10 3.67
C ILE A 588 -6.77 8.50 3.45
N HIS A 589 -6.06 9.52 3.91
CA HIS A 589 -6.38 10.92 3.68
C HIS A 589 -5.18 11.67 3.10
N VAL A 590 -5.20 11.97 1.81
CA VAL A 590 -4.22 12.84 1.16
C VAL A 590 -4.83 14.19 0.86
N HIS A 591 -4.19 15.28 1.29
CA HIS A 591 -4.82 16.60 1.13
C HIS A 591 -3.86 17.79 1.08
N ASP A 592 -4.29 18.87 0.45
CA ASP A 592 -3.60 20.16 0.41
C ASP A 592 -2.12 20.01 0.01
N THR A 593 -1.86 19.36 -1.13
CA THR A 593 -0.50 19.14 -1.65
C THR A 593 -0.24 19.86 -2.96
N TYR A 594 0.93 20.46 -3.06
CA TYR A 594 1.42 21.13 -4.26
C TYR A 594 2.61 20.34 -4.81
N PHE A 595 2.42 19.72 -5.98
CA PHE A 595 3.48 19.03 -6.71
C PHE A 595 4.22 19.94 -7.67
N ALA A 596 5.53 19.77 -7.73
CA ALA A 596 6.42 20.44 -8.66
C ALA A 596 6.44 21.98 -8.53
N LYS A 597 6.34 22.49 -7.30
CA LYS A 597 6.52 23.93 -7.00
C LYS A 597 7.96 24.38 -7.22
N HIS A 598 8.92 23.60 -6.69
CA HIS A 598 10.35 23.93 -6.71
C HIS A 598 11.12 23.24 -7.84
N SER A 599 10.64 22.09 -8.32
CA SER A 599 11.23 21.35 -9.44
C SER A 599 10.17 20.51 -10.14
N SER A 600 10.11 20.56 -11.47
CA SER A 600 9.22 19.75 -12.31
C SER A 600 9.85 18.42 -12.76
N LYS A 601 11.08 18.13 -12.35
CA LYS A 601 11.78 16.90 -12.73
C LYS A 601 11.32 15.72 -11.86
N ASN A 602 11.50 14.52 -12.38
CA ASN A 602 11.37 13.25 -11.66
C ASN A 602 10.07 13.07 -10.86
N ALA A 603 8.93 13.43 -11.45
CA ALA A 603 7.61 13.14 -10.91
C ALA A 603 6.81 12.35 -11.96
N ARG A 604 6.51 11.08 -11.66
CA ARG A 604 5.80 10.18 -12.57
C ARG A 604 4.33 10.01 -12.16
N ASP A 605 3.99 9.00 -11.37
CA ASP A 605 2.67 8.84 -10.77
C ASP A 605 2.64 9.57 -9.42
N ILE A 606 1.48 10.14 -9.07
CA ILE A 606 1.30 10.84 -7.81
C ILE A 606 0.74 9.88 -6.77
N TYR A 607 -0.57 9.60 -6.78
CA TYR A 607 -1.19 8.78 -5.75
C TYR A 607 -1.81 7.50 -6.33
N ASP A 608 -1.13 6.38 -6.08
CA ASP A 608 -1.57 5.02 -6.45
C ASP A 608 -2.17 4.32 -5.22
N PHE A 609 -3.43 3.92 -5.38
CA PHE A 609 -4.22 3.23 -4.35
C PHE A 609 -4.59 1.84 -4.85
N MET A 610 -3.75 0.86 -4.56
CA MET A 610 -3.93 -0.53 -4.98
C MET A 610 -4.67 -1.30 -3.90
N ALA A 611 -5.86 -1.82 -4.21
CA ALA A 611 -6.67 -2.63 -3.28
C ALA A 611 -6.93 -1.93 -1.92
N CYS A 612 -7.02 -0.59 -1.94
CA CYS A 612 -7.23 0.26 -0.77
C CYS A 612 -8.71 0.57 -0.57
N ASN A 613 -9.12 0.82 0.67
CA ASN A 613 -10.49 1.22 1.01
C ASN A 613 -10.51 2.50 1.86
N ASP A 614 -11.66 3.17 1.86
CA ASP A 614 -11.87 4.42 2.63
C ASP A 614 -10.81 5.49 2.28
N VAL A 615 -10.73 5.86 1.00
CA VAL A 615 -9.74 6.80 0.49
C VAL A 615 -10.36 8.17 0.28
N THR A 616 -9.73 9.21 0.84
CA THR A 616 -10.08 10.62 0.63
C THR A 616 -8.90 11.38 0.04
N ALA A 617 -9.09 12.03 -1.11
CA ALA A 617 -8.10 12.86 -1.79
C ALA A 617 -8.67 14.26 -2.08
N ILE A 618 -8.13 15.31 -1.47
CA ILE A 618 -8.73 16.66 -1.51
C ILE A 618 -7.68 17.74 -1.78
N ASN A 619 -7.99 18.73 -2.62
CA ASN A 619 -7.14 19.92 -2.85
C ASN A 619 -5.72 19.56 -3.32
N ILE A 620 -5.65 18.84 -4.45
CA ILE A 620 -4.38 18.36 -4.99
C ILE A 620 -4.03 19.17 -6.24
N TYR A 621 -2.93 19.93 -6.19
CA TYR A 621 -2.43 20.69 -7.33
C TYR A 621 -1.15 20.06 -7.87
N SER A 622 -1.21 19.52 -9.09
CA SER A 622 -0.03 19.06 -9.81
C SER A 622 0.34 20.02 -10.92
N ARG A 623 1.45 20.76 -10.73
CA ARG A 623 1.93 21.65 -11.79
C ARG A 623 2.26 20.86 -13.05
N VAL A 624 2.95 19.72 -12.92
CA VAL A 624 3.17 18.76 -13.99
C VAL A 624 3.63 17.41 -13.43
N SER A 625 3.12 16.31 -13.99
CA SER A 625 3.62 14.93 -13.77
C SER A 625 3.75 14.17 -15.09
N SER A 626 4.45 13.04 -15.11
CA SER A 626 4.58 12.24 -16.34
C SER A 626 3.51 11.16 -16.49
N ASP A 627 2.85 10.80 -15.40
CA ASP A 627 1.89 9.71 -15.33
C ASP A 627 0.72 10.10 -14.40
N ASP A 628 -0.03 9.12 -13.91
CA ASP A 628 -1.33 9.34 -13.29
C ASP A 628 -1.31 10.17 -12.00
N ILE A 629 -2.31 11.04 -11.80
CA ILE A 629 -2.41 11.87 -10.59
C ILE A 629 -3.16 11.12 -9.47
N ILE A 630 -4.40 10.68 -9.74
CA ILE A 630 -5.18 9.85 -8.82
C ILE A 630 -5.46 8.50 -9.49
N LYS A 631 -4.98 7.42 -8.90
CA LYS A 631 -5.06 6.09 -9.50
C LYS A 631 -5.53 4.99 -8.54
N PRO A 632 -6.85 4.75 -8.46
CA PRO A 632 -7.39 3.53 -7.88
C PRO A 632 -7.10 2.31 -8.76
N GLY A 633 -6.70 1.20 -8.15
CA GLY A 633 -6.43 -0.05 -8.85
C GLY A 633 -6.49 -1.26 -7.93
N SER A 634 -6.25 -2.45 -8.48
CA SER A 634 -6.16 -3.69 -7.72
C SER A 634 -5.16 -4.63 -8.40
N ASP A 635 -4.20 -5.19 -7.65
CA ASP A 635 -3.13 -6.01 -8.18
C ASP A 635 -2.83 -7.23 -7.28
N CYS A 636 -1.83 -8.04 -7.67
CA CYS A 636 -1.42 -9.23 -6.92
C CYS A 636 -0.19 -9.00 -6.01
N SER A 637 0.26 -7.75 -5.79
CA SER A 637 1.53 -7.46 -5.10
C SER A 637 1.58 -7.93 -3.64
N LEU A 638 0.41 -8.14 -3.01
CA LEU A 638 0.29 -8.74 -1.67
C LEU A 638 0.44 -10.28 -1.69
N GLY A 639 0.58 -10.90 -2.86
CA GLY A 639 0.45 -12.34 -3.07
C GLY A 639 -1.00 -12.84 -3.10
N PHE A 640 -1.94 -11.91 -3.02
CA PHE A 640 -3.38 -12.13 -3.16
C PHE A 640 -4.04 -10.83 -3.61
N THR A 641 -5.31 -10.93 -3.99
CA THR A 641 -6.15 -9.81 -4.43
C THR A 641 -7.26 -9.55 -3.42
N ARG A 642 -7.70 -8.29 -3.31
CA ARG A 642 -8.89 -7.91 -2.54
C ARG A 642 -9.61 -6.75 -3.26
N PRO A 643 -10.94 -6.60 -3.07
CA PRO A 643 -11.67 -5.46 -3.60
C PRO A 643 -11.18 -4.12 -3.03
N ALA A 644 -11.38 -3.06 -3.82
CA ALA A 644 -11.18 -1.68 -3.46
C ALA A 644 -12.52 -0.92 -3.47
N HIS A 645 -12.81 -0.14 -2.43
CA HIS A 645 -14.07 0.60 -2.35
C HIS A 645 -14.00 1.91 -1.54
N ASP A 646 -15.03 2.73 -1.68
CA ASP A 646 -15.26 3.97 -0.92
C ASP A 646 -14.19 5.05 -1.15
N TYR A 647 -14.19 5.61 -2.36
CA TYR A 647 -13.30 6.70 -2.76
C TYR A 647 -14.04 8.05 -2.79
N LYS A 648 -13.46 9.06 -2.14
CA LYS A 648 -13.92 10.46 -2.18
C LYS A 648 -12.79 11.34 -2.70
N VAL A 649 -12.92 11.81 -3.94
CA VAL A 649 -11.90 12.60 -4.65
C VAL A 649 -12.46 13.97 -5.01
N ARG A 650 -11.78 15.04 -4.61
CA ARG A 650 -12.33 16.40 -4.75
C ARG A 650 -11.27 17.46 -5.01
N ASN A 651 -11.57 18.43 -5.87
CA ASN A 651 -10.70 19.58 -6.15
C ASN A 651 -9.30 19.15 -6.63
N ILE A 652 -9.26 18.36 -7.69
CA ILE A 652 -8.00 17.87 -8.29
C ILE A 652 -7.69 18.69 -9.53
N VAL A 653 -6.54 19.34 -9.55
CA VAL A 653 -6.10 20.20 -10.64
C VAL A 653 -4.73 19.74 -11.09
N GLY A 654 -4.54 19.44 -12.38
CA GLY A 654 -3.20 19.09 -12.83
C GLY A 654 -2.94 18.95 -14.32
N ASP A 655 -1.66 19.07 -14.66
CA ASP A 655 -1.08 18.78 -15.97
C ASP A 655 -0.31 17.45 -15.89
N THR A 656 -0.56 16.52 -16.80
CA THR A 656 0.05 15.18 -16.76
C THR A 656 0.26 14.63 -18.15
N ASN A 657 1.32 13.85 -18.37
CA ASN A 657 1.44 13.13 -19.63
C ASN A 657 0.50 11.90 -19.75
N CYS A 658 0.02 11.30 -18.66
CA CYS A 658 -0.97 10.23 -18.73
C CYS A 658 -2.37 10.74 -18.37
N ASN A 659 -2.84 10.51 -17.13
CA ASN A 659 -4.21 10.82 -16.75
C ASN A 659 -4.32 11.61 -15.44
N LEU A 660 -5.32 12.50 -15.36
CA LEU A 660 -5.63 13.15 -14.08
C LEU A 660 -6.31 12.16 -13.13
N PHE A 661 -7.23 11.35 -13.65
CA PHE A 661 -7.88 10.27 -12.91
C PHE A 661 -7.88 9.00 -13.75
N GLN A 662 -7.37 7.89 -13.20
CA GLN A 662 -7.40 6.58 -13.85
C GLN A 662 -7.83 5.49 -12.86
N ILE A 663 -8.88 4.73 -13.20
CA ILE A 663 -9.09 3.41 -12.59
C ILE A 663 -8.33 2.38 -13.44
N GLY A 664 -7.40 1.64 -12.82
CA GLY A 664 -6.51 0.68 -13.49
C GLY A 664 -5.10 1.24 -13.76
N SER A 665 -4.28 0.62 -14.61
CA SER A 665 -4.61 -0.50 -15.51
C SER A 665 -4.72 -1.86 -14.81
N GLU A 666 -4.15 -1.97 -13.61
CA GLU A 666 -4.20 -3.11 -12.71
C GLU A 666 -5.60 -3.20 -12.10
N THR A 667 -6.33 -4.26 -12.46
CA THR A 667 -7.75 -4.45 -12.11
C THR A 667 -8.03 -5.91 -11.77
N ALA A 668 -7.12 -6.49 -10.99
CA ALA A 668 -7.10 -7.90 -10.63
C ALA A 668 -8.28 -8.31 -9.74
N ASP A 669 -8.90 -7.35 -9.05
CA ASP A 669 -10.12 -7.51 -8.26
C ASP A 669 -11.06 -6.32 -8.44
N ASP A 670 -12.24 -6.39 -7.83
CA ASP A 670 -13.32 -5.42 -8.00
C ASP A 670 -12.94 -4.04 -7.43
N ILE A 671 -13.41 -2.97 -8.09
CA ILE A 671 -13.16 -1.57 -7.71
C ILE A 671 -14.50 -0.82 -7.77
N GLN A 672 -14.99 -0.33 -6.63
CA GLN A 672 -16.35 0.19 -6.56
C GLN A 672 -16.53 1.44 -5.70
N ASP A 673 -17.64 2.13 -5.91
CA ASP A 673 -18.11 3.24 -5.06
C ASP A 673 -17.13 4.43 -5.02
N LEU A 674 -16.97 5.07 -6.19
CA LEU A 674 -16.06 6.20 -6.38
C LEU A 674 -16.83 7.48 -6.68
N TYR A 675 -16.60 8.50 -5.86
CA TYR A 675 -17.18 9.83 -6.00
C TYR A 675 -16.08 10.84 -6.28
N ILE A 676 -16.10 11.41 -7.47
CA ILE A 676 -15.13 12.37 -7.96
C ILE A 676 -15.87 13.68 -8.25
N ASP A 677 -15.51 14.79 -7.61
CA ASP A 677 -16.14 16.09 -7.88
C ASP A 677 -15.09 17.19 -8.10
N ASN A 678 -15.40 18.16 -8.96
CA ASN A 678 -14.58 19.37 -9.18
C ASN A 678 -13.14 19.07 -9.64
N ILE A 679 -12.98 18.46 -10.83
CA ILE A 679 -11.66 18.26 -11.45
C ILE A 679 -11.34 19.34 -12.49
N TYR A 680 -10.06 19.67 -12.64
CA TYR A 680 -9.56 20.59 -13.67
C TYR A 680 -8.31 20.00 -14.33
N VAL A 681 -8.47 19.41 -15.53
CA VAL A 681 -7.36 18.89 -16.32
C VAL A 681 -6.72 20.06 -17.09
N LEU A 682 -5.48 20.39 -16.77
CA LEU A 682 -4.70 21.44 -17.43
C LEU A 682 -4.12 20.97 -18.77
N GLY A 683 -3.85 19.67 -18.88
CA GLY A 683 -3.37 18.99 -20.08
C GLY A 683 -3.14 17.51 -19.80
N ALA A 684 -3.45 16.65 -20.77
CA ALA A 684 -3.31 15.19 -20.66
C ALA A 684 -2.95 14.56 -22.01
N ASN A 685 -1.79 13.88 -22.11
CA ASN A 685 -1.39 13.24 -23.39
C ASN A 685 -1.95 11.81 -23.58
N LYS A 686 -2.49 11.19 -22.52
CA LYS A 686 -3.25 9.92 -22.60
C LYS A 686 -4.75 10.18 -22.51
N ALA A 687 -5.30 10.39 -21.31
CA ALA A 687 -6.71 10.75 -21.15
C ALA A 687 -6.96 11.67 -19.94
N GLY A 688 -8.09 12.38 -19.91
CA GLY A 688 -8.45 13.24 -18.77
C GLY A 688 -8.97 12.41 -17.61
N PHE A 689 -9.98 11.59 -17.93
CA PHE A 689 -10.64 10.67 -17.01
C PHE A 689 -10.72 9.28 -17.65
N SER A 690 -10.08 8.29 -17.02
CA SER A 690 -9.89 6.96 -17.59
C SER A 690 -10.43 5.87 -16.65
N ILE A 691 -11.05 4.85 -17.24
CA ILE A 691 -11.44 3.61 -16.58
C ILE A 691 -11.01 2.47 -17.50
N SER A 692 -10.11 1.60 -17.04
CA SER A 692 -9.65 0.47 -17.84
C SER A 692 -9.63 -0.81 -17.02
N THR A 693 -10.63 -1.68 -17.21
CA THR A 693 -10.59 -3.04 -16.67
C THR A 693 -9.88 -3.96 -17.66
N ASN A 694 -8.78 -4.52 -17.21
CA ASN A 694 -7.88 -5.33 -18.03
C ASN A 694 -7.73 -6.74 -17.46
N ASP A 695 -7.84 -6.92 -16.14
CA ASP A 695 -7.50 -8.19 -15.48
C ASP A 695 -8.71 -9.00 -14.99
N GLY A 696 -9.92 -8.53 -15.30
CA GLY A 696 -11.16 -9.27 -15.04
C GLY A 696 -11.98 -8.74 -13.87
N GLY A 697 -11.54 -7.69 -13.17
CA GLY A 697 -12.29 -7.06 -12.08
C GLY A 697 -13.56 -6.34 -12.55
N HIS A 698 -14.52 -6.24 -11.63
CA HIS A 698 -15.76 -5.46 -11.82
C HIS A 698 -15.55 -4.03 -11.32
N ILE A 699 -15.61 -3.06 -12.23
CA ILE A 699 -15.61 -1.64 -11.91
C ILE A 699 -17.05 -1.16 -11.88
N LYS A 700 -17.53 -0.66 -10.74
CA LYS A 700 -18.92 -0.18 -10.64
C LYS A 700 -19.10 1.05 -9.77
N ASN A 701 -20.19 1.78 -10.03
CA ASN A 701 -20.61 2.93 -9.22
C ASN A 701 -19.55 4.05 -9.21
N VAL A 702 -19.25 4.59 -10.40
CA VAL A 702 -18.30 5.70 -10.57
C VAL A 702 -19.05 6.96 -10.97
N TYR A 703 -18.89 8.03 -10.20
CA TYR A 703 -19.61 9.27 -10.41
C TYR A 703 -18.66 10.45 -10.52
N LEU A 704 -18.78 11.23 -11.60
CA LEU A 704 -18.13 12.52 -11.77
C LEU A 704 -19.15 13.65 -11.60
N ASN A 705 -18.93 14.54 -10.63
CA ASN A 705 -19.79 15.65 -10.23
C ASN A 705 -21.18 15.20 -9.75
N SER A 706 -21.16 14.25 -8.80
CA SER A 706 -22.34 13.83 -8.05
C SER A 706 -22.68 14.76 -6.88
N GLY A 707 -21.68 15.48 -6.36
CA GLY A 707 -21.80 16.31 -5.14
C GLY A 707 -21.76 15.50 -3.84
N LYS A 708 -21.45 14.20 -3.91
CA LYS A 708 -21.34 13.34 -2.72
C LYS A 708 -20.05 13.58 -1.92
N THR A 709 -19.05 14.25 -2.49
CA THR A 709 -17.86 14.70 -1.74
C THR A 709 -18.05 16.06 -1.09
N GLY A 710 -19.11 16.80 -1.45
CA GLY A 710 -19.40 18.16 -1.00
C GLY A 710 -20.10 18.99 -2.09
N PRO A 711 -20.50 20.23 -1.79
CA PRO A 711 -21.21 21.10 -2.75
C PRO A 711 -20.41 21.30 -4.04
N ILE A 712 -21.00 21.03 -5.20
CA ILE A 712 -20.34 21.30 -6.48
C ILE A 712 -20.31 22.82 -6.70
N HIS A 713 -19.13 23.40 -6.72
CA HIS A 713 -18.97 24.86 -6.87
C HIS A 713 -18.62 25.29 -8.31
N SER A 714 -18.08 24.38 -9.11
CA SER A 714 -17.82 24.57 -10.54
C SER A 714 -18.18 23.32 -11.34
N ARG A 715 -18.39 23.50 -12.65
CA ARG A 715 -18.30 22.39 -13.61
C ARG A 715 -16.87 21.84 -13.60
N SER A 716 -16.71 20.56 -13.94
CA SER A 716 -15.37 20.02 -14.17
C SER A 716 -14.86 20.48 -15.53
N VAL A 717 -13.56 20.71 -15.66
CA VAL A 717 -12.95 21.26 -16.87
C VAL A 717 -11.87 20.32 -17.39
N MET A 718 -11.85 20.09 -18.69
CA MET A 718 -10.76 19.39 -19.36
C MET A 718 -10.23 20.20 -20.54
N ARG A 719 -8.97 20.62 -20.46
CA ARG A 719 -8.26 21.31 -21.55
C ARG A 719 -7.11 20.47 -22.05
N ARG A 720 -6.76 20.59 -23.33
CA ARG A 720 -5.51 20.03 -23.90
C ARG A 720 -5.33 18.56 -23.57
N THR A 721 -6.44 17.85 -23.65
CA THR A 721 -6.57 16.45 -23.28
C THR A 721 -6.77 15.63 -24.55
N ARG A 722 -5.91 14.63 -24.78
CA ARG A 722 -5.97 13.79 -25.99
C ARG A 722 -7.29 13.03 -26.09
N ALA A 723 -7.63 12.22 -25.10
CA ALA A 723 -8.92 11.55 -24.95
C ALA A 723 -9.59 12.09 -23.67
N PRO A 724 -10.64 12.92 -23.75
CA PRO A 724 -11.30 13.44 -22.56
C PRO A 724 -11.79 12.32 -21.63
N PHE A 725 -12.48 11.33 -22.20
CA PHE A 725 -12.87 10.10 -21.53
C PHE A 725 -12.31 8.89 -22.26
N PHE A 726 -11.78 7.94 -21.50
CA PHE A 726 -11.36 6.63 -22.00
C PHE A 726 -11.88 5.53 -21.07
N ILE A 727 -12.99 4.91 -21.43
CA ILE A 727 -13.58 3.79 -20.70
C ILE A 727 -13.41 2.54 -21.55
N SER A 728 -12.67 1.54 -21.06
CA SER A 728 -12.32 0.37 -21.85
C SER A 728 -12.34 -0.92 -21.05
N ILE A 729 -12.71 -2.01 -21.74
CA ILE A 729 -12.46 -3.39 -21.31
C ILE A 729 -11.38 -3.99 -22.21
N SER A 730 -10.43 -4.72 -21.64
CA SER A 730 -9.45 -5.51 -22.39
C SER A 730 -9.36 -6.94 -21.86
N ASN A 731 -8.71 -7.81 -22.64
CA ASN A 731 -8.46 -9.20 -22.29
C ASN A 731 -7.00 -9.40 -21.83
N ARG A 732 -6.53 -8.65 -20.84
CA ARG A 732 -5.16 -8.81 -20.30
C ARG A 732 -5.09 -9.99 -19.31
N GLY A 733 -5.97 -10.02 -18.31
CA GLY A 733 -6.13 -11.13 -17.36
C GLY A 733 -4.89 -11.45 -16.53
N ARG A 734 -4.07 -10.47 -16.14
CA ARG A 734 -2.91 -10.69 -15.25
C ARG A 734 -3.37 -10.88 -13.81
N VAL A 735 -3.89 -12.06 -13.50
CA VAL A 735 -4.24 -12.50 -12.15
C VAL A 735 -3.56 -13.82 -11.81
N LEU A 736 -3.52 -14.15 -10.52
CA LEU A 736 -3.11 -15.48 -10.06
C LEU A 736 -3.99 -16.56 -10.68
N GLY A 737 -3.41 -17.66 -11.12
CA GLY A 737 -4.13 -18.76 -11.77
C GLY A 737 -4.55 -18.53 -13.22
N ALA A 738 -4.27 -17.36 -13.80
CA ALA A 738 -4.60 -17.09 -15.20
C ALA A 738 -3.70 -17.85 -16.19
N ASN A 739 -4.29 -18.27 -17.30
CA ASN A 739 -3.66 -18.98 -18.41
C ASN A 739 -4.01 -18.31 -19.74
N VAL A 740 -3.07 -18.33 -20.67
CA VAL A 740 -3.20 -17.74 -22.00
C VAL A 740 -2.85 -18.74 -23.09
N ALA A 741 -3.43 -18.57 -24.28
CA ALA A 741 -3.05 -19.34 -25.47
C ALA A 741 -2.95 -18.41 -26.69
N PRO A 742 -2.03 -18.68 -27.64
CA PRO A 742 -1.91 -17.91 -28.86
C PRO A 742 -3.00 -18.28 -29.87
N PHE A 743 -3.58 -17.27 -30.51
CA PHE A 743 -4.56 -17.42 -31.58
C PHE A 743 -4.19 -16.55 -32.79
N VAL A 744 -4.54 -17.06 -33.97
CA VAL A 744 -4.47 -16.32 -35.23
C VAL A 744 -5.89 -16.15 -35.76
N PHE A 745 -6.28 -14.90 -36.01
CA PHE A 745 -7.64 -14.60 -36.48
C PHE A 745 -7.66 -13.36 -37.37
N LYS A 746 -8.69 -13.27 -38.22
CA LYS A 746 -8.91 -12.11 -39.08
C LYS A 746 -9.89 -11.15 -38.41
N GLU A 747 -9.48 -9.90 -38.26
CA GLU A 747 -10.31 -8.81 -37.73
C GLU A 747 -10.24 -7.64 -38.72
N ASN A 748 -11.39 -7.19 -39.21
CA ASN A 748 -11.49 -6.03 -40.12
C ASN A 748 -10.53 -6.11 -41.32
N GLY A 749 -10.41 -7.29 -41.93
CA GLY A 749 -9.51 -7.50 -43.07
C GLY A 749 -8.04 -7.76 -42.71
N THR A 750 -7.66 -7.57 -41.45
CA THR A 750 -6.27 -7.70 -40.95
C THR A 750 -6.08 -9.01 -40.17
N ILE A 751 -4.96 -9.70 -40.40
CA ILE A 751 -4.59 -10.89 -39.63
C ILE A 751 -3.96 -10.45 -38.31
N ARG A 752 -4.50 -10.92 -37.18
CA ARG A 752 -3.99 -10.71 -35.83
C ARG A 752 -3.39 -11.99 -35.27
N LYS A 753 -2.33 -11.84 -34.48
CA LYS A 753 -1.68 -12.92 -33.73
C LYS A 753 -1.53 -12.47 -32.29
N GLU A 754 -2.33 -13.02 -31.38
CA GLU A 754 -2.44 -12.51 -30.01
C GLU A 754 -2.63 -13.63 -29.00
N LEU A 755 -2.25 -13.36 -27.76
CA LEU A 755 -2.63 -14.19 -26.65
C LEU A 755 -4.08 -13.84 -26.27
N LEU A 756 -4.87 -14.87 -25.97
CA LEU A 756 -6.18 -14.73 -25.32
C LEU A 756 -6.13 -15.45 -23.97
N VAL A 757 -6.73 -14.81 -22.96
CA VAL A 757 -6.93 -15.40 -21.64
C VAL A 757 -8.03 -16.44 -21.74
N THR A 758 -7.74 -17.65 -21.28
CA THR A 758 -8.56 -18.84 -21.54
C THR A 758 -9.39 -19.29 -20.34
N ASN A 759 -9.03 -18.85 -19.13
CA ASN A 759 -9.57 -19.40 -17.88
C ASN A 759 -9.83 -18.34 -16.78
N SER A 760 -9.92 -17.07 -17.16
CA SER A 760 -10.36 -15.97 -16.30
C SER A 760 -11.39 -15.14 -17.05
N ASN A 761 -12.33 -14.53 -16.34
CA ASN A 761 -13.41 -13.75 -16.97
C ASN A 761 -12.87 -12.44 -17.58
N ILE A 762 -13.54 -11.95 -18.63
CA ILE A 762 -13.42 -10.57 -19.07
C ILE A 762 -13.93 -9.66 -17.94
N GLY A 763 -13.32 -8.48 -17.79
CA GLY A 763 -13.75 -7.50 -16.79
C GLY A 763 -15.14 -6.95 -17.06
N GLU A 764 -15.71 -6.31 -16.04
CA GLU A 764 -17.05 -5.70 -16.10
C GLU A 764 -16.93 -4.22 -15.75
N VAL A 765 -17.69 -3.36 -16.44
CA VAL A 765 -17.79 -1.93 -16.12
C VAL A 765 -19.26 -1.57 -16.08
N GLU A 766 -19.72 -1.03 -14.97
CA GLU A 766 -21.14 -0.77 -14.74
C GLU A 766 -21.39 0.56 -14.02
N ASN A 767 -22.48 1.24 -14.38
CA ASN A 767 -23.00 2.39 -13.64
C ASN A 767 -21.98 3.53 -13.50
N ILE A 768 -21.63 4.11 -14.65
CA ILE A 768 -20.73 5.25 -14.78
C ILE A 768 -21.57 6.49 -15.09
N ILE A 769 -21.59 7.46 -14.19
CA ILE A 769 -22.41 8.67 -14.34
C ILE A 769 -21.52 9.90 -14.32
N VAL A 770 -21.49 10.62 -15.44
CA VAL A 770 -20.72 11.85 -15.62
C VAL A 770 -21.67 13.03 -15.77
N LYS A 771 -21.46 14.08 -14.99
CA LYS A 771 -22.30 15.29 -15.03
C LYS A 771 -21.48 16.58 -15.14
N GLY A 772 -21.95 17.55 -15.92
CA GLY A 772 -21.48 18.93 -15.82
C GLY A 772 -19.99 19.11 -16.10
N VAL A 773 -19.57 18.79 -17.33
CA VAL A 773 -18.15 18.85 -17.75
C VAL A 773 -18.00 19.74 -18.97
N ASP A 774 -17.02 20.65 -18.95
CA ASP A 774 -16.63 21.47 -20.08
C ASP A 774 -15.28 21.00 -20.63
N ILE A 775 -15.27 20.64 -21.91
CA ILE A 775 -14.13 20.06 -22.60
C ILE A 775 -13.81 20.92 -23.81
N GLU A 776 -12.57 21.39 -23.88
CA GLU A 776 -12.09 22.16 -25.02
C GLU A 776 -10.62 21.86 -25.33
N GLU A 777 -10.15 22.31 -26.49
CA GLU A 777 -8.77 22.10 -26.92
C GLU A 777 -8.39 20.60 -26.95
N VAL A 778 -9.22 19.73 -27.53
CA VAL A 778 -8.98 18.28 -27.52
C VAL A 778 -7.80 17.89 -28.42
N TYR A 779 -6.63 17.77 -27.80
CA TYR A 779 -5.36 17.25 -28.32
C TYR A 779 -4.43 16.93 -27.15
N GLY A 780 -3.40 16.11 -27.34
CA GLY A 780 -2.38 15.88 -26.31
C GLY A 780 -1.49 17.12 -26.13
N GLY A 781 -1.77 17.94 -25.12
CA GLY A 781 -1.11 19.22 -24.90
C GLY A 781 -0.50 19.41 -23.51
N SER A 782 -0.22 18.33 -22.77
CA SER A 782 0.50 18.40 -21.50
C SER A 782 1.89 19.00 -21.67
N SER A 783 2.32 19.79 -20.68
CA SER A 783 3.66 20.39 -20.66
C SER A 783 4.78 19.45 -20.23
N PHE A 784 4.51 18.16 -19.96
CA PHE A 784 5.53 17.24 -19.44
C PHE A 784 6.81 17.18 -20.28
N ARG A 785 6.71 17.22 -21.62
CA ARG A 785 7.87 17.12 -22.55
C ARG A 785 8.23 18.44 -23.24
N GLY A 786 7.79 19.58 -22.73
CA GLY A 786 8.06 20.85 -23.41
C GLY A 786 7.51 22.08 -22.70
N ASP A 787 7.28 23.12 -23.49
CA ASP A 787 6.81 24.41 -22.98
C ASP A 787 5.41 24.30 -22.37
N ARG A 788 5.17 25.09 -21.33
CA ARG A 788 3.87 25.14 -20.66
C ARG A 788 2.81 25.69 -21.62
N TRP A 789 1.99 24.74 -22.06
CA TRP A 789 0.92 24.74 -23.06
C TRP A 789 1.25 25.32 -24.42
N LYS A 790 2.07 24.54 -25.15
CA LYS A 790 2.21 24.72 -26.60
C LYS A 790 0.85 24.68 -27.30
N ALA A 791 0.59 25.73 -28.08
CA ALA A 791 -0.61 25.82 -28.90
C ALA A 791 -0.70 24.67 -29.91
N TYR A 792 -1.93 24.27 -30.25
CA TYR A 792 -2.17 23.28 -31.29
C TYR A 792 -1.62 23.76 -32.64
N ASN A 793 -0.81 22.93 -33.28
CA ASN A 793 -0.20 23.25 -34.58
C ASN A 793 -0.37 22.10 -35.60
N GLY A 794 -1.21 21.10 -35.28
CA GLY A 794 -1.44 19.92 -36.11
C GLY A 794 -0.55 18.73 -35.80
N SER A 795 0.58 18.90 -35.09
CA SER A 795 1.49 17.78 -34.80
C SER A 795 1.07 16.93 -33.60
N GLN A 796 0.13 17.42 -32.78
CA GLN A 796 -0.33 16.73 -31.58
C GLN A 796 -1.36 15.65 -31.89
N ASN A 797 -1.28 14.53 -31.18
CA ASN A 797 -2.27 13.47 -31.26
C ASN A 797 -3.62 13.95 -30.74
N LYS A 798 -4.70 13.46 -31.34
CA LYS A 798 -6.09 13.69 -30.94
C LYS A 798 -6.78 12.35 -30.74
N ALA A 799 -7.81 12.33 -29.92
CA ALA A 799 -8.75 11.22 -29.81
C ALA A 799 -10.13 11.78 -29.46
N THR A 800 -11.15 10.97 -29.70
CA THR A 800 -12.52 11.27 -29.25
C THR A 800 -12.71 10.73 -27.82
N PRO A 801 -13.76 11.14 -27.09
CA PRO A 801 -14.31 10.33 -25.99
C PRO A 801 -14.64 8.90 -26.43
N ILE A 802 -14.04 7.91 -25.76
CA ILE A 802 -14.09 6.49 -26.11
C ILE A 802 -14.75 5.69 -24.98
N ILE A 803 -15.75 4.88 -25.33
CA ILE A 803 -16.38 3.89 -24.46
C ILE A 803 -16.38 2.56 -25.21
N ALA A 804 -15.46 1.65 -24.87
CA ALA A 804 -15.24 0.43 -25.63
C ALA A 804 -15.24 -0.80 -24.73
N GLY A 805 -16.30 -1.61 -24.79
CA GLY A 805 -16.27 -2.97 -24.27
C GLY A 805 -15.35 -3.86 -25.10
N PHE A 806 -15.36 -5.16 -24.83
CA PHE A 806 -14.49 -6.12 -25.51
C PHE A 806 -15.29 -7.31 -26.01
N LYS A 807 -15.05 -7.73 -27.25
CA LYS A 807 -15.60 -8.97 -27.82
C LYS A 807 -14.47 -9.92 -28.19
N LEU A 808 -14.58 -11.19 -27.77
CA LEU A 808 -13.69 -12.25 -28.24
C LEU A 808 -13.87 -12.44 -29.76
N PRO A 809 -12.83 -12.89 -30.49
CA PRO A 809 -13.00 -13.20 -31.90
C PRO A 809 -14.01 -14.34 -32.10
N ASP A 810 -14.93 -14.16 -33.05
CA ASP A 810 -15.89 -15.19 -33.42
C ASP A 810 -15.17 -16.43 -33.96
N SER A 811 -15.68 -17.63 -33.67
CA SER A 811 -15.01 -18.89 -34.01
C SER A 811 -14.72 -19.07 -35.50
N GLU A 812 -15.54 -18.49 -36.37
CA GLU A 812 -15.37 -18.54 -37.83
C GLU A 812 -14.19 -17.71 -38.33
N ASN A 813 -13.74 -16.73 -37.54
CA ASN A 813 -12.64 -15.84 -37.88
C ASN A 813 -11.28 -16.33 -37.37
N ILE A 814 -11.26 -17.42 -36.59
CA ILE A 814 -10.06 -18.01 -35.98
C ILE A 814 -9.60 -19.22 -36.79
N GLU A 815 -8.29 -19.29 -37.08
CA GLU A 815 -7.69 -20.49 -37.67
C GLU A 815 -7.84 -21.69 -36.73
N GLY A 816 -8.60 -22.71 -37.15
CA GLY A 816 -8.88 -23.90 -36.34
C GLY A 816 -10.04 -23.76 -35.35
N GLY A 817 -10.72 -22.61 -35.30
CA GLY A 817 -11.86 -22.35 -34.41
C GLY A 817 -11.48 -21.93 -32.99
N LEU A 818 -12.46 -21.36 -32.25
CA LEU A 818 -12.28 -21.00 -30.85
C LEU A 818 -12.38 -22.25 -29.97
N THR A 819 -11.29 -22.59 -29.27
CA THR A 819 -11.16 -23.85 -28.53
C THR A 819 -11.53 -23.76 -27.05
N PHE A 820 -12.02 -22.62 -26.57
CA PHE A 820 -12.38 -22.41 -25.16
C PHE A 820 -13.67 -21.59 -24.99
N ARG A 821 -14.23 -21.66 -23.79
CA ARG A 821 -15.25 -20.72 -23.29
C ARG A 821 -14.75 -20.12 -21.99
N LEU A 822 -15.04 -18.85 -21.77
CA LEU A 822 -14.72 -18.19 -20.50
C LEU A 822 -15.53 -18.82 -19.36
N PRO A 823 -15.04 -18.76 -18.10
CA PRO A 823 -15.74 -19.38 -16.97
C PRO A 823 -17.19 -18.92 -16.78
N ASN A 824 -17.49 -17.64 -17.03
CA ASN A 824 -18.86 -17.09 -16.99
C ASN A 824 -19.68 -17.36 -18.26
N GLY A 825 -19.11 -18.03 -19.26
CA GLY A 825 -19.77 -18.34 -20.54
C GLY A 825 -19.94 -17.15 -21.49
N LEU A 826 -19.52 -15.94 -21.10
CA LEU A 826 -19.67 -14.74 -21.92
C LEU A 826 -18.64 -14.72 -23.06
N HIS A 827 -19.06 -14.12 -24.18
CA HIS A 827 -18.20 -13.88 -25.35
C HIS A 827 -17.88 -12.39 -25.55
N THR A 828 -18.73 -11.52 -24.99
CA THR A 828 -18.58 -10.07 -25.02
C THR A 828 -18.66 -9.55 -23.59
N GLY A 829 -17.67 -8.77 -23.16
CA GLY A 829 -17.75 -7.91 -22.00
C GLY A 829 -18.38 -6.60 -22.43
N TYR A 830 -19.69 -6.46 -22.21
CA TYR A 830 -20.39 -5.20 -22.42
C TYR A 830 -20.07 -4.23 -21.28
N ILE A 831 -19.92 -2.95 -21.61
CA ILE A 831 -19.98 -1.89 -20.61
C ILE A 831 -21.47 -1.59 -20.39
N GLU A 832 -21.92 -1.55 -19.14
CA GLU A 832 -23.34 -1.40 -18.82
C GLU A 832 -23.62 -0.07 -18.09
N ASN A 833 -24.72 0.59 -18.47
CA ASN A 833 -25.22 1.81 -17.83
C ASN A 833 -24.16 2.93 -17.73
N VAL A 834 -23.81 3.53 -18.88
CA VAL A 834 -22.90 4.69 -18.95
C VAL A 834 -23.68 5.91 -19.39
N GLN A 835 -23.62 6.95 -18.57
CA GLN A 835 -24.42 8.14 -18.76
C GLN A 835 -23.58 9.41 -18.71
N PHE A 836 -23.81 10.30 -19.67
CA PHE A 836 -23.21 11.61 -19.74
C PHE A 836 -24.33 12.66 -19.77
N HIS A 837 -24.33 13.52 -18.77
CA HIS A 837 -25.34 14.56 -18.55
C HIS A 837 -24.68 15.93 -18.59
N ASP A 838 -25.18 16.84 -19.42
CA ASP A 838 -24.71 18.23 -19.44
C ASP A 838 -23.18 18.32 -19.67
N VAL A 839 -22.72 17.73 -20.79
CA VAL A 839 -21.32 17.74 -21.22
C VAL A 839 -21.16 18.60 -22.47
N ASN A 840 -20.25 19.57 -22.41
CA ASN A 840 -19.87 20.42 -23.54
C ASN A 840 -18.53 19.98 -24.09
N LEU A 841 -18.47 19.69 -25.39
CA LEU A 841 -17.29 19.19 -26.08
C LEU A 841 -16.96 20.06 -27.29
N LEU A 842 -15.79 20.71 -27.27
CA LEU A 842 -15.20 21.43 -28.40
C LEU A 842 -13.88 20.76 -28.82
N VAL A 843 -13.91 20.02 -29.93
CA VAL A 843 -12.72 19.36 -30.48
C VAL A 843 -12.01 20.20 -31.54
N LYS A 844 -10.77 19.85 -31.88
CA LYS A 844 -10.04 20.52 -32.99
C LYS A 844 -10.64 20.24 -34.38
N GLY A 845 -11.26 19.08 -34.57
CA GLY A 845 -11.80 18.64 -35.87
C GLY A 845 -10.72 18.37 -36.92
N GLY A 846 -11.10 18.45 -38.20
CA GLY A 846 -10.17 18.40 -39.34
C GLY A 846 -9.76 17.00 -39.82
N HIS A 847 -10.46 15.94 -39.42
CA HIS A 847 -10.27 14.62 -40.02
C HIS A 847 -10.94 14.54 -41.40
N PRO A 848 -10.37 13.78 -42.35
CA PRO A 848 -10.96 13.58 -43.66
C PRO A 848 -12.18 12.63 -43.59
N SER A 849 -13.03 12.64 -44.62
CA SER A 849 -14.31 11.91 -44.62
C SER A 849 -14.16 10.38 -44.61
N GLU A 850 -13.00 9.86 -45.05
CA GLU A 850 -12.67 8.44 -45.06
C GLU A 850 -12.50 7.89 -43.64
N ASP A 851 -12.07 8.71 -42.69
CA ASP A 851 -11.93 8.31 -41.29
C ASP A 851 -13.28 7.95 -40.65
N ALA A 852 -14.40 8.37 -41.24
CA ALA A 852 -15.75 7.99 -40.81
C ALA A 852 -16.02 6.48 -40.96
N GLU A 853 -15.26 5.81 -41.82
CA GLU A 853 -15.35 4.36 -42.08
C GLU A 853 -14.27 3.58 -41.32
N ALA A 854 -13.51 4.24 -40.43
CA ALA A 854 -12.50 3.59 -39.60
C ALA A 854 -13.14 2.51 -38.71
N CYS A 855 -12.48 1.35 -38.62
CA CYS A 855 -12.89 0.25 -37.76
C CYS A 855 -11.81 -0.03 -36.70
N PRO A 856 -11.85 0.65 -35.54
CA PRO A 856 -10.92 0.42 -34.45
C PRO A 856 -10.81 -1.07 -34.08
N PRO A 857 -9.61 -1.59 -33.76
CA PRO A 857 -9.43 -2.99 -33.36
C PRO A 857 -9.96 -3.27 -31.94
N GLU A 858 -10.17 -4.55 -31.57
CA GLU A 858 -10.35 -4.95 -30.16
C GLU A 858 -9.05 -4.84 -29.35
N ILE A 859 -9.16 -4.63 -28.03
CA ILE A 859 -8.01 -4.52 -27.12
C ILE A 859 -7.70 -5.89 -26.49
N GLY A 860 -6.78 -6.64 -27.11
CA GLY A 860 -6.30 -7.95 -26.63
C GLY A 860 -5.22 -7.86 -25.55
N VAL A 861 -4.61 -9.00 -25.19
CA VAL A 861 -3.56 -9.10 -24.16
C VAL A 861 -2.44 -8.09 -24.39
N GLY A 862 -2.03 -7.38 -23.33
CA GLY A 862 -0.90 -6.45 -23.38
C GLY A 862 -1.19 -5.12 -24.08
N ARG A 863 -2.43 -4.88 -24.51
CA ARG A 863 -2.92 -3.58 -25.01
C ARG A 863 -3.95 -3.02 -24.04
N TYR A 864 -3.98 -1.71 -23.86
CA TYR A 864 -4.90 -1.00 -22.95
C TYR A 864 -4.78 0.52 -23.06
N ASN A 865 -4.11 1.04 -24.09
CA ASN A 865 -3.89 2.47 -24.27
C ASN A 865 -4.80 3.05 -25.35
N VAL A 866 -5.11 4.34 -25.24
CA VAL A 866 -5.88 5.11 -26.24
C VAL A 866 -5.33 4.91 -27.67
N GLY A 867 -4.01 4.83 -27.83
CA GLY A 867 -3.36 4.63 -29.13
C GLY A 867 -3.55 3.24 -29.76
N ASP A 868 -3.97 2.24 -28.98
CA ASP A 868 -4.23 0.89 -29.48
C ASP A 868 -5.47 0.84 -30.36
N LEU A 869 -6.44 1.73 -30.11
CA LEU A 869 -7.71 1.85 -30.84
C LEU A 869 -7.62 2.67 -32.14
N LYS A 870 -6.42 3.16 -32.49
CA LYS A 870 -6.15 3.91 -33.74
C LYS A 870 -7.10 5.12 -33.89
N ILE A 871 -7.63 5.34 -35.09
CA ILE A 871 -8.54 6.44 -35.41
C ILE A 871 -9.96 5.97 -35.15
N GLN A 872 -10.74 6.78 -34.43
CA GLN A 872 -12.16 6.52 -34.20
C GLN A 872 -13.02 7.19 -35.28
N PRO A 873 -14.15 6.55 -35.69
CA PRO A 873 -15.05 7.04 -36.73
C PRO A 873 -15.94 8.21 -36.29
N ALA A 874 -15.81 8.67 -35.04
CA ALA A 874 -16.50 9.81 -34.48
C ALA A 874 -15.51 10.90 -34.06
N PHE A 875 -15.92 12.17 -34.15
CA PHE A 875 -15.19 13.28 -33.54
C PHE A 875 -15.73 13.67 -32.15
N GLY A 876 -16.96 13.26 -31.80
CA GLY A 876 -17.59 13.51 -30.51
C GLY A 876 -17.57 12.30 -29.57
N PHE A 877 -18.46 11.32 -29.72
CA PHE A 877 -18.46 10.11 -28.89
C PHE A 877 -18.39 8.85 -29.75
N TRP A 878 -17.51 7.92 -29.39
CA TRP A 878 -17.51 6.56 -29.95
C TRP A 878 -17.77 5.55 -28.85
N ALA A 879 -18.91 4.85 -28.95
CA ALA A 879 -19.32 3.80 -28.03
C ALA A 879 -19.38 2.45 -28.78
N ARG A 880 -18.71 1.42 -28.24
CA ARG A 880 -18.73 0.05 -28.76
C ARG A 880 -18.96 -0.98 -27.67
N HIS A 881 -19.80 -1.99 -27.94
CA HIS A 881 -20.15 -3.05 -26.97
C HIS A 881 -20.68 -2.46 -25.66
N VAL A 882 -21.75 -1.66 -25.75
CA VAL A 882 -22.35 -0.97 -24.60
C VAL A 882 -23.82 -1.32 -24.46
N LYS A 883 -24.30 -1.54 -23.23
CA LYS A 883 -25.72 -1.62 -22.92
C LYS A 883 -26.15 -0.44 -22.07
N GLY A 884 -27.20 0.27 -22.45
CA GLY A 884 -27.68 1.43 -21.70
C GLY A 884 -26.70 2.62 -21.78
N PHE A 885 -26.46 3.13 -23.00
CA PHE A 885 -25.65 4.33 -23.20
C PHE A 885 -26.55 5.56 -23.25
N VAL A 886 -26.32 6.55 -22.38
CA VAL A 886 -27.14 7.77 -22.30
C VAL A 886 -26.29 9.01 -22.56
N LEU A 887 -26.77 9.86 -23.46
CA LEU A 887 -26.32 11.25 -23.61
C LEU A 887 -27.53 12.16 -23.44
N ASP A 888 -27.51 13.03 -22.43
CA ASP A 888 -28.59 13.99 -22.18
C ASP A 888 -28.05 15.41 -21.99
N ASN A 889 -28.65 16.36 -22.72
CA ASN A 889 -28.31 17.78 -22.68
C ASN A 889 -26.82 18.07 -22.98
N CYS A 890 -26.25 17.33 -23.94
CA CYS A 890 -24.85 17.46 -24.33
C CYS A 890 -24.69 18.36 -25.57
N LYS A 891 -23.61 19.13 -25.61
CA LYS A 891 -23.22 19.95 -26.79
C LYS A 891 -21.91 19.44 -27.39
N ILE A 892 -21.90 19.21 -28.70
CA ILE A 892 -20.73 18.77 -29.46
C ILE A 892 -20.43 19.79 -30.57
N ASN A 893 -19.18 20.23 -30.64
CA ASN A 893 -18.68 21.20 -31.60
C ASN A 893 -17.25 20.86 -32.04
N ALA A 894 -16.83 21.39 -33.20
CA ALA A 894 -15.47 21.28 -33.70
C ALA A 894 -14.98 22.65 -34.23
N GLU A 895 -13.71 22.98 -33.97
CA GLU A 895 -13.07 24.20 -34.47
C GLU A 895 -12.91 24.19 -36.00
N ASN A 896 -12.62 23.02 -36.57
CA ASN A 896 -12.56 22.79 -38.01
C ASN A 896 -13.59 21.75 -38.40
N LYS A 897 -14.13 21.87 -39.62
CA LYS A 897 -15.00 20.85 -40.21
C LYS A 897 -14.33 19.47 -40.14
N ASP A 898 -15.05 18.48 -39.66
CA ASP A 898 -14.57 17.11 -39.46
C ASP A 898 -15.41 16.16 -40.31
N GLY A 899 -14.75 15.29 -41.08
CA GLY A 899 -15.41 14.36 -42.02
C GLY A 899 -16.10 13.18 -41.34
N ARG A 900 -15.94 13.03 -40.02
CA ARG A 900 -16.52 11.94 -39.22
C ARG A 900 -17.90 12.30 -38.65
N TYR A 901 -18.55 11.32 -38.05
CA TYR A 901 -19.83 11.50 -37.35
C TYR A 901 -19.63 12.19 -36.00
N ALA A 902 -20.63 12.91 -35.49
CA ALA A 902 -20.55 13.45 -34.13
C ALA A 902 -20.60 12.31 -33.10
N ILE A 903 -21.44 11.31 -33.33
CA ILE A 903 -21.57 10.13 -32.47
C ILE A 903 -21.59 8.86 -33.33
N VAL A 904 -20.85 7.84 -32.92
CA VAL A 904 -20.93 6.48 -33.47
C VAL A 904 -21.24 5.49 -32.35
N LEU A 905 -22.31 4.72 -32.53
CA LEU A 905 -22.72 3.60 -31.69
C LEU A 905 -22.50 2.32 -32.47
N ASP A 906 -21.65 1.43 -31.96
CA ASP A 906 -21.31 0.16 -32.60
C ASP A 906 -21.58 -1.03 -31.67
N ASP A 907 -22.50 -1.93 -32.03
CA ASP A 907 -22.95 -3.00 -31.13
C ASP A 907 -23.41 -2.45 -29.76
N VAL A 908 -24.25 -1.42 -29.81
CA VAL A 908 -24.85 -0.79 -28.62
C VAL A 908 -26.31 -1.21 -28.49
N ILE A 909 -26.73 -1.55 -27.28
CA ILE A 909 -28.10 -1.99 -26.97
C ILE A 909 -28.75 -1.00 -26.01
N GLY A 910 -29.89 -0.43 -26.40
CA GLY A 910 -30.66 0.46 -25.53
C GLY A 910 -29.99 1.82 -25.32
N ALA A 911 -29.57 2.49 -26.40
CA ALA A 911 -29.00 3.84 -26.29
C ALA A 911 -30.11 4.90 -26.27
N GLU A 912 -29.94 5.93 -25.45
CA GLU A 912 -30.82 7.09 -25.35
C GLU A 912 -30.02 8.38 -25.56
N ILE A 913 -30.31 9.09 -26.65
CA ILE A 913 -29.68 10.37 -26.97
C ILE A 913 -30.75 11.44 -26.92
N LYS A 914 -30.70 12.32 -25.91
CA LYS A 914 -31.72 13.33 -25.62
C LYS A 914 -31.11 14.72 -25.64
N ASN A 915 -31.83 15.67 -26.25
CA ASN A 915 -31.46 17.09 -26.22
C ASN A 915 -30.03 17.36 -26.74
N LEU A 916 -29.55 16.55 -27.69
CA LEU A 916 -28.21 16.67 -28.26
C LEU A 916 -28.11 17.91 -29.14
N GLN A 917 -27.12 18.75 -28.89
CA GLN A 917 -26.81 19.92 -29.70
C GLN A 917 -25.49 19.71 -30.45
N VAL A 918 -25.55 19.56 -31.76
CA VAL A 918 -24.36 19.54 -32.63
C VAL A 918 -24.30 20.87 -33.39
N GLU A 919 -23.16 21.56 -33.34
CA GLU A 919 -22.97 22.84 -34.02
C GLU A 919 -23.18 22.69 -35.55
N LYS A 920 -23.79 23.69 -36.20
CA LYS A 920 -24.10 23.60 -37.63
C LYS A 920 -22.83 23.67 -38.48
N ASN A 921 -22.82 22.93 -39.60
CA ASN A 921 -21.75 22.92 -40.61
C ASN A 921 -20.39 22.38 -40.13
N VAL A 922 -20.32 21.75 -38.95
CA VAL A 922 -19.07 21.16 -38.44
C VAL A 922 -18.81 19.74 -38.99
N THR A 923 -19.81 19.10 -39.58
CA THR A 923 -19.71 17.85 -40.35
C THR A 923 -20.81 17.82 -41.42
N ASP A 924 -20.59 17.07 -42.51
CA ASP A 924 -21.62 16.77 -43.52
C ASP A 924 -22.34 15.43 -43.24
N LYS A 925 -21.92 14.71 -42.20
CA LYS A 925 -22.53 13.43 -41.79
C LYS A 925 -23.76 13.67 -40.92
N GLU A 926 -24.58 12.64 -40.78
CA GLU A 926 -25.63 12.60 -39.75
C GLU A 926 -25.01 12.68 -38.34
N ASN A 927 -25.75 13.26 -37.39
CA ASN A 927 -25.22 13.47 -36.03
C ASN A 927 -24.93 12.15 -35.30
N VAL A 928 -25.78 11.13 -35.48
CA VAL A 928 -25.67 9.85 -34.78
C VAL A 928 -25.67 8.72 -35.80
N LYS A 929 -24.59 7.93 -35.82
CA LYS A 929 -24.49 6.71 -36.61
C LYS A 929 -24.65 5.48 -35.74
N ALA A 930 -25.59 4.60 -36.08
CA ALA A 930 -25.76 3.30 -35.44
C ALA A 930 -25.27 2.17 -36.35
N ILE A 931 -24.40 1.31 -35.82
CA ILE A 931 -23.82 0.13 -36.47
C ILE A 931 -24.14 -1.06 -35.59
N ARG A 932 -24.79 -2.10 -36.13
CA ARG A 932 -25.14 -3.33 -35.38
C ARG A 932 -25.87 -3.09 -34.04
N SER A 933 -26.47 -1.92 -33.88
CA SER A 933 -27.03 -1.45 -32.61
C SER A 933 -28.54 -1.62 -32.61
N HIS A 934 -29.10 -1.87 -31.43
CA HIS A 934 -30.50 -2.22 -31.24
C HIS A 934 -31.15 -1.32 -30.18
N ASN A 935 -32.43 -0.99 -30.36
CA ASN A 935 -33.20 -0.13 -29.44
C ASN A 935 -32.51 1.22 -29.18
N VAL A 936 -32.07 1.90 -30.25
CA VAL A 936 -31.49 3.24 -30.18
C VAL A 936 -32.60 4.28 -30.31
N VAL A 937 -32.70 5.18 -29.32
CA VAL A 937 -33.66 6.28 -29.28
C VAL A 937 -32.88 7.60 -29.37
N VAL A 938 -33.29 8.46 -30.31
CA VAL A 938 -32.73 9.80 -30.50
C VAL A 938 -33.89 10.81 -30.46
N GLU A 939 -33.90 11.67 -29.44
CA GLU A 939 -34.95 12.64 -29.12
C GLU A 939 -34.46 14.10 -29.13
#